data_AF-A0A069DW44-F1
#
_entry.id   AF-A0A069DW44-F1
#
_cell.length_a   1.000
_cell.length_b   1.000
_cell.length_c   1.000
_cell.angle_alpha   90.00
_cell.angle_beta   90.00
_cell.angle_gamma   90.00
#
_symmetry.space_group_name_H-M   'P 1'
#
loop_
_entity.id
_entity.type
_entity.pdbx_description
1 polymer ?
#
loop_
_entity_poly.entity_id
_entity_poly.type
_entity_poly.pdbx_seq_one_letter_code
_entity_poly.pdbx_strand_id
1 'polypeptide(L)'
;DCPAQIHKSVALAVLSAFCNDPALASHPDMLANIPVFLEIVQQADEDDFDDNLIIVSEAYECLRNISLSDEGKAALLKQGVVSKMVDIYSLQSFQTDEALNILVSLVEHFGSDIWDEEKDDPKYFHSLINKVALDFETDHSERKFELCGVLQALIHSRPQNSSTSDESWPQSIYKGLNDILTSRIGKDQRDPALKLAATMVDSLGIEWTLTDESKPKQFLLLLVHLTSVEVRMQLEDRNWDRVMSNAELITSCFIVIELAVAYFATDVLELDQKEKQQLYTALKGAFNAILTTLKKIHSGTKSLDSKGKIFVYAMVRVLAAWLAQETSALRNQVNELLPYILSVANDTFYAYRSWYVSEKAKNNVTTGGPPDVLRVFLPGLCHFTVEEKGRRIMLDCKEEDVLLECLSFHWSIVNYKKPPVPKSERLKARREPEPELPQAVQEAMADSRAAIISMCNIFMNIIVLEPRFVEASATFSSLLKFVLNNLTELKNIPENLVLHGNMAVLGLLLLKQQAKKVKKNDFSICRYIQSTIRFLWDAHNVDESNDASTLVVSMTYKKYWMELMELWFLGMQTISVVLTLIPWISEFIVETGWAQGIVDTLKKVKACSLPPNIKSAYEDFLCHLVETNASVVPIFKEHDVLTVCRNHLFMDLGKALFGD
;
A
#
# COMPACT_ATOMS: atom_id res chain seq x y z
N ASP A 1 66.18 24.05 -14.00
CA ASP A 1 64.94 24.04 -13.21
C ASP A 1 64.15 22.79 -13.50
N CYS A 2 63.65 22.15 -12.44
CA CYS A 2 62.77 20.99 -12.59
C CYS A 2 61.40 21.49 -13.07
N PRO A 3 60.77 20.87 -14.10
CA PRO A 3 59.47 21.28 -14.58
C PRO A 3 58.41 21.29 -13.47
N ALA A 4 57.54 22.30 -13.45
CA ALA A 4 56.47 22.43 -12.47
C ALA A 4 55.57 21.18 -12.40
N GLN A 5 55.38 20.48 -13.52
CA GLN A 5 54.62 19.22 -13.57
C GLN A 5 55.26 18.08 -12.77
N ILE A 6 56.59 17.98 -12.72
CA ILE A 6 57.28 16.93 -11.93
C ILE A 6 57.04 17.17 -10.43
N HIS A 7 57.04 18.44 -10.00
CA HIS A 7 56.71 18.78 -8.62
C HIS A 7 55.26 18.45 -8.26
N LYS A 8 54.31 18.73 -9.16
CA LYS A 8 52.90 18.36 -8.98
C LYS A 8 52.71 16.84 -8.88
N SER A 9 53.33 16.08 -9.78
CA SER A 9 53.25 14.61 -9.80
C SER A 9 53.81 13.98 -8.51
N VAL A 10 54.98 14.43 -8.05
CA VAL A 10 55.58 13.92 -6.79
C VAL A 10 54.73 14.32 -5.58
N ALA A 11 54.18 15.53 -5.54
CA ALA A 11 53.30 15.95 -4.45
C ALA A 11 52.02 15.11 -4.39
N LEU A 12 51.38 14.84 -5.53
CA LEU A 12 50.19 14.00 -5.61
C LEU A 12 50.45 12.57 -5.19
N ALA A 13 51.56 11.97 -5.62
CA ALA A 13 51.93 10.61 -5.20
C ALA A 13 52.15 10.48 -3.68
N VAL A 14 52.63 11.55 -3.03
CA VAL A 14 52.73 11.59 -1.56
C VAL A 14 51.35 11.74 -0.92
N LEU A 15 50.50 12.61 -1.47
CA LEU A 15 49.16 12.85 -0.95
C LEU A 15 48.26 11.61 -1.12
N SER A 16 48.32 10.92 -2.25
CA SER A 16 47.59 9.67 -2.48
C SER A 16 48.04 8.57 -1.53
N ALA A 17 49.36 8.43 -1.30
CA ALA A 17 49.92 7.52 -0.32
C ALA A 17 49.42 7.82 1.11
N PHE A 18 49.26 9.09 1.49
CA PHE A 18 48.65 9.45 2.76
C PHE A 18 47.14 9.17 2.79
N CYS A 19 46.42 9.44 1.70
CA CYS A 19 44.99 9.13 1.59
C CYS A 19 44.70 7.62 1.72
N ASN A 20 45.67 6.74 1.47
CA ASN A 20 45.51 5.30 1.71
C ASN A 20 45.38 4.94 3.20
N ASP A 21 45.73 5.84 4.13
CA ASP A 21 45.40 5.72 5.56
C ASP A 21 44.08 6.48 5.85
N PRO A 22 43.01 5.80 6.30
CA PRO A 22 41.72 6.44 6.58
C PRO A 22 41.78 7.61 7.57
N ALA A 23 42.70 7.60 8.53
CA ALA A 23 42.86 8.67 9.51
C ALA A 23 43.49 9.93 8.90
N LEU A 24 44.35 9.75 7.89
CA LEU A 24 44.97 10.86 7.16
C LEU A 24 44.07 11.39 6.05
N ALA A 25 43.32 10.51 5.36
CA ALA A 25 42.34 10.90 4.35
C ALA A 25 41.26 11.84 4.91
N SER A 26 40.82 11.59 6.15
CA SER A 26 39.81 12.39 6.86
C SER A 26 40.42 13.57 7.65
N HIS A 27 41.75 13.75 7.62
CA HIS A 27 42.40 14.82 8.36
C HIS A 27 42.06 16.20 7.75
N PRO A 28 41.77 17.24 8.56
CA PRO A 28 41.40 18.57 8.06
C PRO A 28 42.35 19.16 7.01
N ASP A 29 43.66 18.95 7.18
CA ASP A 29 44.68 19.40 6.23
C ASP A 29 44.58 18.69 4.87
N MET A 30 44.19 17.41 4.85
CA MET A 30 43.95 16.68 3.60
C MET A 30 42.66 17.18 2.94
N LEU A 31 41.58 17.33 3.72
CA LEU A 31 40.29 17.82 3.23
C LEU A 31 40.38 19.24 2.65
N ALA A 32 41.30 20.07 3.16
CA ALA A 32 41.56 21.40 2.61
C ALA A 32 42.11 21.38 1.16
N ASN A 33 42.66 20.25 0.70
CA ASN A 33 43.17 20.08 -0.65
C ASN A 33 42.11 19.58 -1.66
N ILE A 34 40.89 19.25 -1.23
CA ILE A 34 39.80 18.81 -2.11
C ILE A 34 39.60 19.74 -3.33
N PRO A 35 39.58 21.08 -3.20
CA PRO A 35 39.41 21.97 -4.36
C PRO A 35 40.50 21.79 -5.42
N VAL A 36 41.73 21.51 -5.00
CA VAL A 36 42.88 21.29 -5.89
C VAL A 36 42.72 19.98 -6.65
N PHE A 37 42.32 18.90 -5.96
CA PHE A 37 42.05 17.62 -6.61
C PHE A 37 40.91 17.74 -7.62
N LEU A 38 39.85 18.47 -7.28
CA LEU A 38 38.72 18.72 -8.18
C LEU A 38 39.13 19.53 -9.41
N GLU A 39 39.96 20.56 -9.25
CA GLU A 39 40.48 21.35 -10.38
C GLU A 39 41.28 20.48 -11.37
N ILE A 40 42.13 19.60 -10.84
CA ILE A 40 42.95 18.67 -11.66
C ILE A 40 42.07 17.75 -12.50
N VAL A 41 41.05 17.12 -11.92
CA VAL A 41 40.18 16.19 -12.66
C VAL A 41 39.24 16.91 -13.64
N GLN A 42 38.89 18.18 -13.37
CA GLN A 42 38.11 18.99 -14.31
C GLN A 42 38.89 19.38 -15.58
N GLN A 43 40.22 19.35 -15.54
CA GLN A 43 41.12 19.68 -16.65
C GLN A 43 41.68 18.42 -17.34
N ALA A 44 41.14 17.24 -17.05
CA ALA A 44 41.70 15.96 -17.53
C ALA A 44 41.78 15.82 -19.05
N ASP A 45 40.85 16.44 -19.79
CA ASP A 45 40.77 16.42 -21.25
C ASP A 45 41.44 17.64 -21.92
N GLU A 46 42.11 18.52 -21.16
CA GLU A 46 42.87 19.65 -21.73
C GLU A 46 44.23 19.18 -22.29
N ASP A 47 44.66 19.76 -23.43
CA ASP A 47 45.90 19.40 -24.14
C ASP A 47 47.18 19.44 -23.25
N ASP A 48 47.16 20.22 -22.16
CA ASP A 48 48.26 20.34 -21.19
C ASP A 48 48.43 19.09 -20.29
N PHE A 49 47.41 18.22 -20.21
CA PHE A 49 47.36 17.01 -19.38
C PHE A 49 47.40 15.70 -20.17
N ASP A 50 47.38 15.76 -21.51
CA ASP A 50 47.43 14.60 -22.41
C ASP A 50 48.70 13.73 -22.19
N ASP A 51 49.81 14.37 -21.79
CA ASP A 51 51.08 13.72 -21.42
C ASP A 51 51.20 13.31 -19.93
N ASN A 52 50.20 13.62 -19.08
CA ASN A 52 50.29 13.53 -17.61
C ASN A 52 49.10 12.82 -16.92
N LEU A 53 48.61 11.74 -17.53
CA LEU A 53 47.52 10.89 -17.00
C LEU A 53 47.73 10.42 -15.54
N ILE A 54 49.00 10.31 -15.10
CA ILE A 54 49.35 9.95 -13.71
C ILE A 54 48.81 10.99 -12.73
N ILE A 55 48.90 12.29 -13.04
CA ILE A 55 48.46 13.37 -12.15
C ILE A 55 46.94 13.28 -11.92
N VAL A 56 46.18 13.02 -12.99
CA VAL A 56 44.73 12.86 -12.94
C VAL A 56 44.35 11.60 -12.15
N SER A 57 45.01 10.48 -12.41
CA SER A 57 44.77 9.21 -11.71
C SER A 57 45.03 9.32 -10.20
N GLU A 58 46.12 9.99 -9.80
CA GLU A 58 46.47 10.19 -8.39
C GLU A 58 45.49 11.14 -7.68
N ALA A 59 44.96 12.14 -8.40
CA ALA A 59 43.91 13.02 -7.89
C ALA A 59 42.59 12.27 -7.67
N TYR A 60 42.18 11.40 -8.59
CA TYR A 60 41.04 10.51 -8.40
C TYR A 60 41.25 9.55 -7.22
N GLU A 61 42.45 8.97 -7.07
CA GLU A 61 42.76 8.13 -5.91
C GLU A 61 42.61 8.88 -4.59
N CYS A 62 43.06 10.14 -4.51
CA CYS A 62 42.84 10.98 -3.34
C CYS A 62 41.33 11.19 -3.07
N LEU A 63 40.57 11.60 -4.09
CA LEU A 63 39.13 11.86 -3.95
C LEU A 63 38.34 10.61 -3.56
N ARG A 64 38.66 9.46 -4.15
CA ARG A 64 38.06 8.16 -3.83
C ARG A 64 38.34 7.76 -2.39
N ASN A 65 39.59 7.90 -1.94
CA ASN A 65 39.94 7.55 -0.57
C ASN A 65 39.31 8.50 0.46
N ILE A 66 39.18 9.80 0.13
CA ILE A 66 38.45 10.78 0.96
C ILE A 66 36.97 10.38 1.09
N SER A 67 36.31 9.97 0.00
CA SER A 67 34.88 9.61 0.01
C SER A 67 34.55 8.36 0.83
N LEU A 68 35.55 7.57 1.24
CA LEU A 68 35.33 6.41 2.12
C LEU A 68 34.91 6.82 3.55
N SER A 69 35.26 8.02 4.02
CA SER A 69 34.94 8.53 5.36
C SER A 69 33.72 9.46 5.37
N ASP A 70 32.94 9.49 6.45
CA ASP A 70 31.75 10.35 6.54
C ASP A 70 32.14 11.85 6.58
N GLU A 71 33.24 12.17 7.27
CA GLU A 71 33.82 13.51 7.29
C GLU A 71 34.29 13.95 5.89
N GLY A 72 34.91 13.04 5.13
CA GLY A 72 35.35 13.28 3.77
C GLY A 72 34.19 13.47 2.80
N LYS A 73 33.14 12.63 2.87
CA LYS A 73 31.90 12.82 2.10
C LYS A 73 31.26 14.17 2.37
N ALA A 74 31.16 14.58 3.63
CA ALA A 74 30.62 15.89 4.00
C ALA A 74 31.50 17.06 3.51
N ALA A 75 32.82 16.91 3.52
CA ALA A 75 33.74 17.90 2.99
C ALA A 75 33.67 18.02 1.46
N LEU A 76 33.52 16.89 0.74
CA LEU A 76 33.32 16.86 -0.71
C LEU A 76 32.02 17.59 -1.09
N LEU A 77 30.92 17.32 -0.37
CA LEU A 77 29.63 17.99 -0.61
C LEU A 77 29.75 19.51 -0.44
N LYS A 78 30.42 19.97 0.62
CA LYS A 78 30.67 21.41 0.86
C LYS A 78 31.48 22.10 -0.25
N GLN A 79 32.25 21.35 -1.04
CA GLN A 79 33.08 21.87 -2.13
C GLN A 79 32.39 21.77 -3.50
N GLY A 80 31.09 21.45 -3.53
CA GLY A 80 30.31 21.36 -4.77
C GLY A 80 30.75 20.19 -5.67
N VAL A 81 31.14 19.06 -5.08
CA VAL A 81 31.61 17.89 -5.85
C VAL A 81 30.55 17.37 -6.82
N VAL A 82 29.26 17.49 -6.48
CA VAL A 82 28.15 16.88 -7.22
C VAL A 82 28.05 17.48 -8.62
N SER A 83 27.91 18.81 -8.73
CA SER A 83 27.84 19.50 -10.01
C SER A 83 29.08 19.24 -10.88
N LYS A 84 30.26 19.30 -10.27
CA LYS A 84 31.53 19.06 -10.97
C LYS A 84 31.67 17.64 -11.52
N MET A 85 31.32 16.62 -10.75
CA MET A 85 31.42 15.23 -11.19
C MET A 85 30.34 14.88 -12.24
N VAL A 86 29.14 15.48 -12.15
CA VAL A 86 28.11 15.35 -13.18
C VAL A 86 28.58 15.96 -14.50
N ASP A 87 29.20 17.14 -14.45
CA ASP A 87 29.76 17.79 -15.63
C ASP A 87 30.91 16.97 -16.23
N ILE A 88 31.84 16.47 -15.39
CA ILE A 88 32.93 15.58 -15.81
C ILE A 88 32.37 14.34 -16.53
N TYR A 89 31.43 13.63 -15.91
CA TYR A 89 30.84 12.43 -16.51
C TYR A 89 30.10 12.72 -17.82
N SER A 90 29.49 13.90 -17.94
CA SER A 90 28.68 14.27 -19.10
C SER A 90 29.50 14.81 -20.28
N LEU A 91 30.64 15.46 -20.01
CA LEU A 91 31.40 16.24 -21.00
C LEU A 91 32.77 15.65 -21.33
N GLN A 92 33.41 14.94 -20.40
CA GLN A 92 34.75 14.42 -20.60
C GLN A 92 34.74 12.98 -21.12
N SER A 93 35.91 12.50 -21.52
CA SER A 93 36.14 11.17 -22.08
C SER A 93 37.13 10.33 -21.28
N PHE A 94 38.01 10.94 -20.47
CA PHE A 94 39.01 10.25 -19.68
C PHE A 94 38.55 9.92 -18.24
N GLN A 95 38.69 8.66 -17.81
CA GLN A 95 38.43 8.18 -16.44
C GLN A 95 37.08 8.62 -15.82
N THR A 96 36.04 8.81 -16.64
CA THR A 96 34.73 9.27 -16.18
C THR A 96 34.05 8.30 -15.20
N ASP A 97 34.38 7.00 -15.24
CA ASP A 97 33.86 6.01 -14.29
C ASP A 97 34.33 6.24 -12.84
N GLU A 98 35.52 6.83 -12.63
CA GLU A 98 35.96 7.20 -11.26
C GLU A 98 35.10 8.34 -10.69
N ALA A 99 34.76 9.33 -11.52
CA ALA A 99 33.82 10.39 -11.16
C ALA A 99 32.43 9.82 -10.82
N LEU A 100 31.94 8.86 -11.62
CA LEU A 100 30.67 8.19 -11.40
C LEU A 100 30.67 7.37 -10.10
N ASN A 101 31.74 6.63 -9.80
CA ASN A 101 31.86 5.84 -8.58
C ASN A 101 31.88 6.73 -7.32
N ILE A 102 32.55 7.88 -7.37
CA ILE A 102 32.52 8.87 -6.29
C ILE A 102 31.09 9.40 -6.11
N LEU A 103 30.39 9.76 -7.19
CA LEU A 103 29.00 10.20 -7.15
C LEU A 103 28.09 9.14 -6.50
N VAL A 104 28.17 7.88 -6.93
CA VAL A 104 27.38 6.79 -6.35
C VAL A 104 27.63 6.64 -4.85
N SER A 105 28.89 6.70 -4.41
CA SER A 105 29.23 6.61 -2.98
C SER A 105 28.60 7.73 -2.15
N LEU A 106 28.51 8.95 -2.70
CA LEU A 106 27.86 10.08 -2.05
C LEU A 106 26.34 9.91 -2.06
N VAL A 107 25.78 9.47 -3.18
CA VAL A 107 24.33 9.23 -3.37
C VAL A 107 23.83 8.15 -2.40
N GLU A 108 24.56 7.06 -2.23
CA GLU A 108 24.21 5.98 -1.29
C GLU A 108 24.24 6.45 0.17
N HIS A 109 25.06 7.45 0.49
CA HIS A 109 25.19 7.97 1.86
C HIS A 109 24.17 9.06 2.18
N PHE A 110 23.98 10.03 1.27
CA PHE A 110 23.11 11.20 1.48
C PHE A 110 21.69 11.02 0.93
N GLY A 111 21.43 9.99 0.12
CA GLY A 111 20.11 9.75 -0.46
C GLY A 111 19.64 10.91 -1.34
N SER A 112 18.37 11.30 -1.20
CA SER A 112 17.78 12.41 -1.96
C SER A 112 18.37 13.78 -1.62
N ASP A 113 18.96 13.93 -0.43
CA ASP A 113 19.43 15.22 0.09
C ASP A 113 20.66 15.73 -0.68
N ILE A 114 21.35 14.86 -1.42
CA ILE A 114 22.51 15.22 -2.24
C ILE A 114 22.18 16.16 -3.39
N TRP A 115 20.92 16.17 -3.84
CA TRP A 115 20.47 16.95 -4.98
C TRP A 115 20.01 18.37 -4.59
N ASP A 116 20.13 18.74 -3.32
CA ASP A 116 19.53 19.95 -2.76
C ASP A 116 20.61 20.99 -2.44
N GLU A 117 20.94 21.90 -3.37
CA GLU A 117 21.84 23.02 -3.08
C GLU A 117 21.12 24.34 -2.75
N GLU A 118 19.83 24.52 -3.05
CA GLU A 118 18.89 25.55 -2.53
C GLU A 118 17.58 25.57 -3.38
N LYS A 119 16.71 24.55 -3.24
CA LYS A 119 15.34 24.42 -3.81
C LYS A 119 15.14 24.39 -5.35
N ASP A 120 14.73 23.20 -5.81
CA ASP A 120 13.87 22.94 -6.98
C ASP A 120 14.46 23.11 -8.40
N ASP A 121 15.74 22.76 -8.61
CA ASP A 121 16.18 22.34 -9.96
C ASP A 121 16.81 20.94 -9.94
N PRO A 122 16.06 19.87 -10.24
CA PRO A 122 16.59 18.50 -10.33
C PRO A 122 17.48 18.28 -11.58
N LYS A 123 17.91 19.35 -12.25
CA LYS A 123 18.72 19.29 -13.48
C LYS A 123 19.96 18.43 -13.36
N TYR A 124 20.72 18.50 -12.27
CA TYR A 124 21.92 17.66 -12.14
C TYR A 124 21.58 16.17 -12.03
N PHE A 125 20.52 15.83 -11.29
CA PHE A 125 19.99 14.47 -11.24
C PHE A 125 19.55 14.00 -12.62
N HIS A 126 18.68 14.76 -13.30
CA HIS A 126 18.15 14.41 -14.62
C HIS A 126 19.26 14.32 -15.68
N SER A 127 20.23 15.24 -15.67
CA SER A 127 21.38 15.22 -16.57
C SER A 127 22.18 13.94 -16.39
N LEU A 128 22.53 13.59 -15.13
CA LEU A 128 23.30 12.40 -14.83
C LEU A 128 22.53 11.12 -15.19
N ILE A 129 21.30 10.96 -14.71
CA ILE A 129 20.55 9.71 -14.92
C ILE A 129 20.21 9.49 -16.39
N ASN A 130 19.91 10.54 -17.17
CA ASN A 130 19.70 10.40 -18.61
C ASN A 130 20.99 9.96 -19.33
N LYS A 131 22.15 10.53 -18.94
CA LYS A 131 23.43 10.15 -19.53
C LYS A 131 23.81 8.71 -19.18
N VAL A 132 23.73 8.33 -17.91
CA VAL A 132 24.02 6.95 -17.44
C VAL A 132 23.03 5.95 -18.07
N ALA A 133 21.74 6.30 -18.19
CA ALA A 133 20.76 5.43 -18.83
C ALA A 133 21.03 5.26 -20.34
N LEU A 134 21.48 6.31 -21.03
CA LEU A 134 21.87 6.23 -22.44
C LEU A 134 23.14 5.38 -22.62
N ASP A 135 24.12 5.54 -21.74
CA ASP A 135 25.33 4.70 -21.74
C ASP A 135 24.95 3.24 -21.48
N PHE A 136 24.03 2.97 -20.53
CA PHE A 136 23.48 1.64 -20.29
C PHE A 136 22.74 1.06 -21.51
N GLU A 137 21.94 1.88 -22.22
CA GLU A 137 21.26 1.45 -23.45
C GLU A 137 22.27 1.04 -24.53
N THR A 138 23.35 1.81 -24.70
CA THR A 138 24.26 1.74 -25.85
C THR A 138 25.55 0.95 -25.62
N ASP A 139 25.95 0.71 -24.37
CA ASP A 139 27.11 -0.10 -24.02
C ASP A 139 26.79 -1.60 -24.19
N HIS A 140 27.75 -2.34 -24.75
CA HIS A 140 27.67 -3.78 -25.03
C HIS A 140 28.81 -4.57 -24.34
N SER A 141 29.59 -3.92 -23.49
CA SER A 141 30.66 -4.51 -22.69
C SER A 141 30.20 -4.96 -21.31
N GLU A 142 31.10 -5.49 -20.47
CA GLU A 142 30.80 -5.87 -19.08
C GLU A 142 30.36 -4.67 -18.23
N ARG A 143 30.81 -3.45 -18.57
CA ARG A 143 30.42 -2.20 -17.92
C ARG A 143 28.90 -2.01 -17.86
N LYS A 144 28.17 -2.49 -18.87
CA LYS A 144 26.69 -2.45 -18.90
C LYS A 144 26.06 -3.04 -17.65
N PHE A 145 26.64 -4.10 -17.08
CA PHE A 145 26.11 -4.77 -15.88
C PHE A 145 26.50 -4.05 -14.58
N GLU A 146 27.64 -3.33 -14.58
CA GLU A 146 28.03 -2.45 -13.47
C GLU A 146 27.12 -1.23 -13.38
N LEU A 147 26.74 -0.67 -14.54
CA LEU A 147 25.79 0.44 -14.63
C LEU A 147 24.42 0.09 -14.05
N CYS A 148 24.03 -1.19 -13.97
CA CYS A 148 22.82 -1.57 -13.24
C CYS A 148 22.88 -1.21 -11.76
N GLY A 149 24.04 -1.34 -11.12
CA GLY A 149 24.23 -0.95 -9.72
C GLY A 149 24.16 0.57 -9.54
N VAL A 150 24.85 1.29 -10.43
CA VAL A 150 24.83 2.77 -10.48
C VAL A 150 23.40 3.28 -10.64
N LEU A 151 22.66 2.78 -11.62
CA LEU A 151 21.29 3.21 -11.90
C LEU A 151 20.36 2.93 -10.72
N GLN A 152 20.54 1.80 -10.03
CA GLN A 152 19.78 1.53 -8.81
C GLN A 152 20.04 2.60 -7.75
N ALA A 153 21.30 2.90 -7.43
CA ALA A 153 21.64 3.93 -6.45
C ALA A 153 21.04 5.30 -6.81
N LEU A 154 21.15 5.69 -8.09
CA LEU A 154 20.59 6.95 -8.59
C LEU A 154 19.06 6.99 -8.43
N ILE A 155 18.34 5.94 -8.85
CA ILE A 155 16.87 5.90 -8.76
C ILE A 155 16.40 5.98 -7.31
N HIS A 156 17.06 5.28 -6.37
CA HIS A 156 16.72 5.35 -4.94
C HIS A 156 16.94 6.75 -4.35
N SER A 157 17.82 7.55 -4.94
CA SER A 157 18.10 8.93 -4.50
C SER A 157 17.23 10.00 -5.18
N ARG A 158 16.22 9.59 -5.94
CA ARG A 158 15.41 10.52 -6.73
C ARG A 158 14.74 11.60 -5.83
N PRO A 159 14.79 12.89 -6.21
CA PRO A 159 14.05 13.94 -5.50
C PRO A 159 12.53 13.71 -5.53
N GLN A 160 11.84 13.87 -4.39
CA GLN A 160 10.41 13.55 -4.24
C GLN A 160 9.48 14.30 -5.21
N ASN A 161 9.83 15.53 -5.62
CA ASN A 161 9.01 16.38 -6.49
C ASN A 161 9.40 16.29 -7.99
N SER A 162 10.35 15.43 -8.36
CA SER A 162 10.79 15.32 -9.75
C SER A 162 9.74 14.60 -10.61
N SER A 163 9.34 15.20 -11.74
CA SER A 163 8.51 14.51 -12.74
C SER A 163 9.37 13.67 -13.68
N THR A 164 8.84 12.56 -14.20
CA THR A 164 9.50 11.76 -15.25
C THR A 164 8.88 11.98 -16.64
N SER A 165 7.85 12.81 -16.77
CA SER A 165 7.06 12.89 -18.01
C SER A 165 7.86 13.39 -19.22
N ASP A 166 8.86 14.25 -19.00
CA ASP A 166 9.69 14.84 -20.06
C ASP A 166 11.07 14.16 -20.18
N GLU A 167 11.29 13.06 -19.47
CA GLU A 167 12.59 12.43 -19.30
C GLU A 167 12.76 11.18 -20.18
N SER A 168 13.98 10.96 -20.71
CA SER A 168 14.26 9.83 -21.61
C SER A 168 14.78 8.58 -20.90
N TRP A 169 15.38 8.74 -19.72
CA TRP A 169 15.97 7.64 -18.95
C TRP A 169 15.03 6.45 -18.70
N PRO A 170 13.70 6.60 -18.45
CA PRO A 170 12.84 5.44 -18.22
C PRO A 170 12.79 4.52 -19.44
N GLN A 171 12.80 5.09 -20.65
CA GLN A 171 12.76 4.33 -21.90
C GLN A 171 14.13 3.76 -22.25
N SER A 172 15.22 4.48 -21.98
CA SER A 172 16.58 3.96 -22.19
C SER A 172 16.88 2.76 -21.29
N ILE A 173 16.50 2.84 -20.01
CA ILE A 173 16.62 1.70 -19.08
C ILE A 173 15.72 0.54 -19.53
N TYR A 174 14.49 0.80 -19.99
CA TYR A 174 13.62 -0.24 -20.53
C TYR A 174 14.29 -1.00 -21.67
N LYS A 175 14.84 -0.29 -22.65
CA LYS A 175 15.51 -0.91 -23.81
C LYS A 175 16.73 -1.71 -23.40
N GLY A 176 17.60 -1.17 -22.54
CA GLY A 176 18.79 -1.87 -22.07
C GLY A 176 18.47 -3.12 -21.27
N LEU A 177 17.45 -3.07 -20.40
CA LEU A 177 16.97 -4.25 -19.66
C LEU A 177 16.29 -5.28 -20.57
N ASN A 178 15.49 -4.83 -21.54
CA ASN A 178 14.85 -5.71 -22.50
C ASN A 178 15.90 -6.46 -23.35
N ASP A 179 16.95 -5.78 -23.79
CA ASP A 179 18.10 -6.38 -24.49
C ASP A 179 18.80 -7.44 -23.63
N ILE A 180 19.13 -7.11 -22.37
CA ILE A 180 19.79 -8.04 -21.45
C ILE A 180 18.92 -9.26 -21.14
N LEU A 181 17.67 -9.04 -20.71
CA LEU A 181 16.80 -10.10 -20.18
C LEU A 181 16.20 -11.00 -21.27
N THR A 182 16.17 -10.55 -22.52
CA THR A 182 15.83 -11.41 -23.67
C THR A 182 17.02 -12.18 -24.24
N SER A 183 18.24 -11.80 -23.85
CA SER A 183 19.48 -12.46 -24.26
C SER A 183 19.81 -13.69 -23.41
N ARG A 184 20.69 -14.54 -23.93
CA ARG A 184 21.19 -15.71 -23.20
C ARG A 184 22.36 -15.30 -22.30
N ILE A 185 22.06 -15.02 -21.04
CA ILE A 185 23.01 -14.47 -20.07
C ILE A 185 23.33 -15.43 -18.91
N GLY A 186 24.48 -15.22 -18.27
CA GLY A 186 24.93 -15.93 -17.07
C GLY A 186 24.36 -15.33 -15.77
N LYS A 187 24.70 -15.93 -14.62
CA LYS A 187 24.27 -15.44 -13.29
C LYS A 187 24.73 -14.00 -13.04
N ASP A 188 26.03 -13.73 -13.24
CA ASP A 188 26.66 -12.45 -12.91
C ASP A 188 26.08 -11.27 -13.72
N GLN A 189 25.46 -11.55 -14.86
CA GLN A 189 24.82 -10.57 -15.74
C GLN A 189 23.32 -10.40 -15.41
N ARG A 190 22.66 -11.51 -15.07
CA ARG A 190 21.22 -11.56 -14.81
C ARG A 190 20.84 -10.97 -13.47
N ASP A 191 21.63 -11.24 -12.43
CA ASP A 191 21.39 -10.77 -11.07
C ASP A 191 21.28 -9.23 -11.01
N PRO A 192 22.25 -8.43 -11.50
CA PRO A 192 22.14 -6.98 -11.48
C PRO A 192 20.99 -6.45 -12.36
N ALA A 193 20.70 -7.09 -13.50
CA ALA A 193 19.59 -6.69 -14.36
C ALA A 193 18.21 -6.90 -13.71
N LEU A 194 18.01 -8.01 -12.99
CA LEU A 194 16.75 -8.26 -12.26
C LEU A 194 16.57 -7.29 -11.09
N LYS A 195 17.65 -6.94 -10.38
CA LYS A 195 17.58 -5.94 -9.30
C LYS A 195 17.25 -4.54 -9.83
N LEU A 196 17.85 -4.14 -10.95
CA LEU A 196 17.49 -2.88 -11.62
C LEU A 196 16.03 -2.90 -12.10
N ALA A 197 15.58 -3.99 -12.73
CA ALA A 197 14.18 -4.11 -13.15
C ALA A 197 13.19 -3.99 -11.97
N ALA A 198 13.52 -4.58 -10.82
CA ALA A 198 12.74 -4.43 -9.59
C ALA A 198 12.67 -2.97 -9.13
N THR A 199 13.81 -2.27 -9.14
CA THR A 199 13.89 -0.85 -8.77
C THR A 199 13.07 0.03 -9.70
N MET A 200 13.06 -0.29 -11.01
CA MET A 200 12.24 0.42 -12.00
C MET A 200 10.74 0.27 -11.74
N VAL A 201 10.26 -0.97 -11.51
CA VAL A 201 8.82 -1.18 -11.25
C VAL A 201 8.38 -0.65 -9.90
N ASP A 202 9.26 -0.63 -8.89
CA ASP A 202 8.97 -0.01 -7.59
C ASP A 202 8.86 1.51 -7.70
N SER A 203 9.70 2.14 -8.53
CA SER A 203 9.71 3.60 -8.71
C SER A 203 8.64 4.12 -9.68
N LEU A 204 8.34 3.38 -10.76
CA LEU A 204 7.49 3.85 -11.86
C LEU A 204 6.17 3.09 -12.00
N GLY A 205 5.94 2.04 -11.20
CA GLY A 205 4.80 1.14 -11.33
C GLY A 205 5.02 0.04 -12.38
N ILE A 206 4.09 -0.92 -12.41
CA ILE A 206 4.16 -2.07 -13.33
C ILE A 206 3.87 -1.66 -14.76
N GLU A 207 3.11 -0.60 -14.96
CA GLU A 207 2.74 -0.02 -16.24
C GLU A 207 3.97 0.38 -17.07
N TRP A 208 5.09 0.71 -16.42
CA TRP A 208 6.36 0.96 -17.11
C TRP A 208 6.85 -0.24 -17.94
N THR A 209 6.50 -1.47 -17.54
CA THR A 209 6.83 -2.68 -18.31
C THR A 209 6.00 -2.83 -19.59
N LEU A 210 4.98 -1.99 -19.78
CA LEU A 210 4.03 -2.04 -20.89
C LEU A 210 4.28 -0.95 -21.95
N THR A 211 5.41 -0.26 -21.89
CA THR A 211 5.75 0.89 -22.75
C THR A 211 5.99 0.54 -24.22
N ASP A 212 6.20 -0.73 -24.57
CA ASP A 212 6.30 -1.17 -25.96
C ASP A 212 4.91 -1.20 -26.62
N GLU A 213 4.60 -0.21 -27.45
CA GLU A 213 3.33 -0.10 -28.18
C GLU A 213 3.03 -1.31 -29.08
N SER A 214 4.07 -1.97 -29.60
CA SER A 214 3.91 -3.09 -30.53
C SER A 214 3.61 -4.40 -29.82
N LYS A 215 4.18 -4.59 -28.62
CA LYS A 215 4.08 -5.83 -27.83
C LYS A 215 4.02 -5.53 -26.33
N PRO A 216 2.98 -4.83 -25.86
CA PRO A 216 2.96 -4.23 -24.52
C PRO A 216 3.13 -5.25 -23.41
N LYS A 217 2.55 -6.44 -23.54
CA LYS A 217 2.62 -7.48 -22.50
C LYS A 217 3.93 -8.28 -22.47
N GLN A 218 4.76 -8.26 -23.52
CA GLN A 218 5.84 -9.25 -23.66
C GLN A 218 6.89 -9.11 -22.56
N PHE A 219 7.31 -7.89 -22.25
CA PHE A 219 8.35 -7.65 -21.25
C PHE A 219 7.86 -7.96 -19.83
N LEU A 220 6.64 -7.54 -19.47
CA LEU A 220 6.00 -7.89 -18.19
C LEU A 220 5.97 -9.42 -17.98
N LEU A 221 5.45 -10.17 -18.97
CA LEU A 221 5.32 -11.61 -18.87
C LEU A 221 6.69 -12.29 -18.72
N LEU A 222 7.69 -11.85 -19.49
CA LEU A 222 9.06 -12.33 -19.37
C LEU A 222 9.63 -12.07 -17.97
N LEU A 223 9.48 -10.85 -17.46
CA LEU A 223 10.03 -10.43 -16.18
C LEU A 223 9.42 -11.23 -15.01
N VAL A 224 8.09 -11.44 -15.01
CA VAL A 224 7.41 -12.28 -14.01
C VAL A 224 7.90 -13.73 -14.08
N HIS A 225 8.12 -14.25 -15.29
CA HIS A 225 8.67 -15.59 -15.47
C HIS A 225 10.09 -15.72 -14.93
N LEU A 226 10.98 -14.80 -15.27
CA LEU A 226 12.38 -14.82 -14.84
C LEU A 226 12.50 -14.70 -13.33
N THR A 227 11.79 -13.76 -12.71
CA THR A 227 11.79 -13.58 -11.25
C THR A 227 11.20 -14.78 -10.53
N SER A 228 10.12 -15.37 -11.04
CA SER A 228 9.54 -16.61 -10.47
C SER A 228 10.53 -17.79 -10.54
N VAL A 229 11.24 -17.95 -11.66
CA VAL A 229 12.27 -18.98 -11.80
C VAL A 229 13.43 -18.71 -10.85
N GLU A 230 13.86 -17.45 -10.72
CA GLU A 230 14.98 -17.09 -9.86
C GLU A 230 14.67 -17.35 -8.38
N VAL A 231 13.49 -16.97 -7.90
CA VAL A 231 13.02 -17.30 -6.54
C VAL A 231 13.12 -18.80 -6.28
N ARG A 232 12.69 -19.63 -7.23
CA ARG A 232 12.79 -21.09 -7.08
C ARG A 232 14.24 -21.55 -7.04
N MET A 233 15.10 -21.07 -7.94
CA MET A 233 16.52 -21.46 -8.00
C MET A 233 17.28 -21.11 -6.71
N GLN A 234 16.91 -20.02 -6.06
CA GLN A 234 17.54 -19.54 -4.83
C GLN A 234 16.96 -20.15 -3.55
N LEU A 235 15.75 -20.69 -3.57
CA LEU A 235 15.08 -21.26 -2.39
C LEU A 235 15.03 -22.80 -2.40
N GLU A 236 14.76 -23.43 -3.55
CA GLU A 236 14.62 -24.88 -3.67
C GLU A 236 15.96 -25.58 -3.35
N ASP A 237 15.90 -26.56 -2.43
CA ASP A 237 17.03 -27.38 -2.00
C ASP A 237 18.31 -26.61 -1.59
N ARG A 238 18.14 -25.37 -1.08
CA ARG A 238 19.22 -24.56 -0.50
C ARG A 238 19.22 -24.63 1.02
N ASN A 239 20.40 -24.43 1.61
CA ASN A 239 20.54 -24.21 3.05
C ASN A 239 20.35 -22.72 3.37
N TRP A 240 20.06 -22.41 4.63
CA TRP A 240 19.75 -21.04 5.05
C TRP A 240 20.87 -20.04 4.74
N ASP A 241 22.13 -20.42 4.95
CA ASP A 241 23.26 -19.51 4.72
C ASP A 241 23.39 -19.10 3.24
N ARG A 242 23.13 -20.03 2.31
CA ARG A 242 23.11 -19.73 0.85
C ARG A 242 21.86 -18.95 0.41
N VAL A 243 20.73 -19.13 1.09
CA VAL A 243 19.55 -18.30 0.85
C VAL A 243 19.87 -16.87 1.26
N MET A 244 20.43 -16.68 2.46
CA MET A 244 20.77 -15.37 2.98
C MET A 244 21.85 -14.65 2.16
N SER A 245 22.80 -15.37 1.55
CA SER A 245 23.78 -14.75 0.64
C SER A 245 23.17 -14.16 -0.62
N ASN A 246 21.95 -14.57 -1.01
CA ASN A 246 21.23 -14.04 -2.17
C ASN A 246 19.94 -13.31 -1.76
N ALA A 247 19.75 -12.97 -0.47
CA ALA A 247 18.51 -12.40 0.04
C ALA A 247 18.08 -11.11 -0.67
N GLU A 248 19.04 -10.28 -1.06
CA GLU A 248 18.78 -9.03 -1.79
C GLU A 248 18.15 -9.30 -3.16
N LEU A 249 18.74 -10.19 -3.97
CA LEU A 249 18.19 -10.60 -5.27
C LEU A 249 16.78 -11.20 -5.13
N ILE A 250 16.59 -12.07 -4.12
CA ILE A 250 15.29 -12.71 -3.88
C ILE A 250 14.25 -11.64 -3.51
N THR A 251 14.62 -10.67 -2.70
CA THR A 251 13.73 -9.56 -2.30
C THR A 251 13.38 -8.68 -3.49
N SER A 252 14.34 -8.37 -4.38
CA SER A 252 14.05 -7.70 -5.66
C SER A 252 13.06 -8.48 -6.52
N CYS A 253 13.19 -9.81 -6.58
CA CYS A 253 12.21 -10.65 -7.28
C CYS A 253 10.83 -10.61 -6.60
N PHE A 254 10.78 -10.55 -5.27
CA PHE A 254 9.52 -10.42 -4.53
C PHE A 254 8.78 -9.12 -4.85
N ILE A 255 9.49 -7.99 -4.97
CA ILE A 255 8.90 -6.70 -5.35
C ILE A 255 8.19 -6.81 -6.71
N VAL A 256 8.89 -7.34 -7.72
CA VAL A 256 8.32 -7.55 -9.06
C VAL A 256 7.07 -8.45 -9.00
N ILE A 257 7.16 -9.58 -8.29
CA ILE A 257 6.05 -10.54 -8.18
C ILE A 257 4.86 -9.92 -7.45
N GLU A 258 5.08 -9.23 -6.33
CA GLU A 258 4.04 -8.56 -5.54
C GLU A 258 3.27 -7.56 -6.38
N LEU A 259 3.99 -6.64 -7.05
CA LEU A 259 3.38 -5.61 -7.88
C LEU A 259 2.68 -6.20 -9.10
N ALA A 260 3.28 -7.21 -9.76
CA ALA A 260 2.65 -7.87 -10.91
C ALA A 260 1.36 -8.59 -10.52
N VAL A 261 1.33 -9.30 -9.39
CA VAL A 261 0.11 -9.98 -8.88
C VAL A 261 -0.98 -8.97 -8.58
N ALA A 262 -0.64 -7.84 -7.95
CA ALA A 262 -1.59 -6.76 -7.70
C ALA A 262 -2.14 -6.17 -9.00
N TYR A 263 -1.28 -5.96 -10.00
CA TYR A 263 -1.69 -5.45 -11.31
C TYR A 263 -2.62 -6.41 -12.05
N PHE A 264 -2.31 -7.71 -12.07
CA PHE A 264 -3.18 -8.71 -12.72
C PHE A 264 -4.58 -8.79 -12.09
N ALA A 265 -4.72 -8.46 -10.80
CA ALA A 265 -6.00 -8.43 -10.11
C ALA A 265 -6.96 -7.32 -10.61
N THR A 266 -6.44 -6.30 -11.31
CA THR A 266 -7.25 -5.21 -11.87
C THR A 266 -8.05 -5.63 -13.11
N ASP A 267 -7.74 -6.78 -13.71
CA ASP A 267 -8.34 -7.30 -14.96
C ASP A 267 -8.29 -6.31 -16.15
N VAL A 268 -7.37 -5.33 -16.11
CA VAL A 268 -7.15 -4.37 -17.20
C VAL A 268 -6.34 -4.98 -18.34
N LEU A 269 -5.49 -5.98 -18.04
CA LEU A 269 -4.62 -6.62 -19.02
C LEU A 269 -5.26 -7.88 -19.62
N GLU A 270 -5.55 -7.85 -20.92
CA GLU A 270 -6.08 -9.00 -21.65
C GLU A 270 -4.98 -10.05 -21.93
N LEU A 271 -5.08 -11.19 -21.23
CA LEU A 271 -4.20 -12.34 -21.40
C LEU A 271 -4.94 -13.51 -22.05
N ASP A 272 -4.28 -14.18 -22.99
CA ASP A 272 -4.80 -15.41 -23.58
C ASP A 272 -4.68 -16.60 -22.60
N GLN A 273 -5.36 -17.70 -22.92
CA GLN A 273 -5.40 -18.87 -22.04
C GLN A 273 -4.01 -19.50 -21.80
N LYS A 274 -3.13 -19.46 -22.79
CA LYS A 274 -1.78 -20.01 -22.70
C LYS A 274 -0.90 -19.14 -21.80
N GLU A 275 -0.98 -17.82 -21.96
CA GLU A 275 -0.29 -16.83 -21.12
C GLU A 275 -0.74 -16.95 -19.66
N LYS A 276 -2.06 -17.01 -19.41
CA LYS A 276 -2.63 -17.24 -18.07
C LYS A 276 -2.07 -18.52 -17.44
N GLN A 277 -2.07 -19.63 -18.18
CA GLN A 277 -1.56 -20.90 -17.70
C GLN A 277 -0.05 -20.86 -17.39
N GLN A 278 0.73 -20.20 -18.25
CA GLN A 278 2.18 -20.07 -18.06
C GLN A 278 2.50 -19.24 -16.82
N LEU A 279 1.91 -18.04 -16.69
CA LEU A 279 2.06 -17.18 -15.51
C LEU A 279 1.68 -17.92 -14.23
N TYR A 280 0.49 -18.53 -14.21
CA TYR A 280 0.01 -19.28 -13.07
C TYR A 280 0.99 -20.39 -12.65
N THR A 281 1.53 -21.12 -13.62
CA THR A 281 2.49 -22.21 -13.35
C THR A 281 3.79 -21.68 -12.75
N ALA A 282 4.30 -20.56 -13.26
CA ALA A 282 5.53 -19.95 -12.77
C ALA A 282 5.37 -19.41 -11.34
N LEU A 283 4.32 -18.62 -11.11
CA LEU A 283 4.01 -18.04 -9.80
C LEU A 283 3.76 -19.13 -8.76
N LYS A 284 2.94 -20.13 -9.09
CA LYS A 284 2.69 -21.28 -8.21
C LYS A 284 3.98 -22.01 -7.81
N GLY A 285 4.92 -22.16 -8.73
CA GLY A 285 6.24 -22.73 -8.44
C GLY A 285 7.02 -21.87 -7.43
N ALA A 286 7.08 -20.56 -7.64
CA ALA A 286 7.75 -19.62 -6.73
C ALA A 286 7.15 -19.63 -5.32
N PHE A 287 5.82 -19.55 -5.21
CA PHE A 287 5.13 -19.59 -3.92
C PHE A 287 5.25 -20.94 -3.20
N ASN A 288 5.33 -22.05 -3.95
CA ASN A 288 5.63 -23.35 -3.35
C ASN A 288 7.05 -23.39 -2.74
N ALA A 289 8.03 -22.77 -3.40
CA ALA A 289 9.40 -22.65 -2.86
C ALA A 289 9.46 -21.77 -1.60
N ILE A 290 8.71 -20.66 -1.58
CA ILE A 290 8.54 -19.79 -0.40
C ILE A 290 7.92 -20.58 0.76
N LEU A 291 6.77 -21.24 0.55
CA LEU A 291 6.08 -22.03 1.58
C LEU A 291 6.96 -23.15 2.14
N THR A 292 7.67 -23.87 1.27
CA THR A 292 8.60 -24.93 1.68
C THR A 292 9.72 -24.37 2.56
N THR A 293 10.25 -23.20 2.20
CA THR A 293 11.31 -22.53 2.96
C THR A 293 10.79 -22.04 4.31
N LEU A 294 9.63 -21.39 4.36
CA LEU A 294 9.01 -20.97 5.62
C LEU A 294 8.71 -22.16 6.54
N LYS A 295 8.27 -23.30 5.99
CA LYS A 295 8.07 -24.54 6.75
C LYS A 295 9.38 -25.09 7.34
N LYS A 296 10.48 -25.04 6.58
CA LYS A 296 11.83 -25.42 7.07
C LYS A 296 12.30 -24.49 8.20
N ILE A 297 12.04 -23.19 8.08
CA ILE A 297 12.38 -22.20 9.12
C ILE A 297 11.57 -22.46 10.39
N HIS A 298 10.25 -22.63 10.25
CA HIS A 298 9.35 -22.87 11.38
C HIS A 298 9.70 -24.15 12.15
N SER A 299 10.11 -25.21 11.45
CA SER A 299 10.55 -26.48 12.05
C SER A 299 12.01 -26.47 12.54
N GLY A 300 12.78 -25.44 12.21
CA GLY A 300 14.17 -25.29 12.60
C GLY A 300 14.35 -24.90 14.07
N THR A 301 15.46 -25.32 14.68
CA THR A 301 15.81 -24.97 16.07
C THR A 301 16.68 -23.71 16.19
N LYS A 302 17.20 -23.19 15.07
CA LYS A 302 18.02 -21.97 15.06
C LYS A 302 17.13 -20.73 15.18
N SER A 303 17.40 -19.91 16.19
CA SER A 303 16.86 -18.54 16.24
C SER A 303 17.40 -17.74 15.05
N LEU A 304 16.51 -17.00 14.39
CA LEU A 304 16.89 -16.06 13.34
C LEU A 304 17.48 -14.80 13.96
N ASP A 305 18.50 -14.25 13.29
CA ASP A 305 19.04 -12.92 13.55
C ASP A 305 18.11 -11.84 12.97
N SER A 306 18.44 -10.56 13.20
CA SER A 306 17.60 -9.44 12.73
C SER A 306 17.42 -9.42 11.21
N LYS A 307 18.48 -9.72 10.44
CA LYS A 307 18.42 -9.77 8.98
C LYS A 307 17.54 -10.94 8.50
N GLY A 308 17.68 -12.11 9.11
CA GLY A 308 16.85 -13.27 8.81
C GLY A 308 15.37 -13.02 9.10
N LYS A 309 15.03 -12.30 10.19
CA LYS A 309 13.65 -11.92 10.50
C LYS A 309 13.04 -11.00 9.44
N ILE A 310 13.76 -9.96 9.03
CA ILE A 310 13.32 -9.04 7.97
C ILE A 310 13.07 -9.80 6.66
N PHE A 311 13.95 -10.74 6.31
CA PHE A 311 13.77 -11.57 5.13
C PHE A 311 12.53 -12.47 5.21
N VAL A 312 12.24 -13.04 6.39
CA VAL A 312 10.99 -13.78 6.62
C VAL A 312 9.76 -12.87 6.47
N TYR A 313 9.83 -11.62 6.93
CA TYR A 313 8.74 -10.65 6.73
C TYR A 313 8.49 -10.40 5.25
N ALA A 314 9.55 -10.24 4.44
CA ALA A 314 9.42 -10.09 2.99
C ALA A 314 8.78 -11.33 2.32
N MET A 315 9.17 -12.53 2.74
CA MET A 315 8.56 -13.79 2.25
C MET A 315 7.08 -13.89 2.58
N VAL A 316 6.68 -13.54 3.81
CA VAL A 316 5.27 -13.56 4.22
C VAL A 316 4.48 -12.47 3.51
N ARG A 317 5.06 -11.29 3.29
CA ARG A 317 4.44 -10.19 2.56
C ARG A 317 4.10 -10.54 1.11
N VAL A 318 5.07 -11.04 0.35
CA VAL A 318 4.81 -11.44 -1.05
C VAL A 318 3.80 -12.60 -1.11
N LEU A 319 3.85 -13.52 -0.14
CA LEU A 319 2.85 -14.59 -0.02
C LEU A 319 1.45 -14.04 0.28
N ALA A 320 1.34 -13.04 1.15
CA ALA A 320 0.07 -12.39 1.47
C ALA A 320 -0.55 -11.74 0.22
N ALA A 321 0.25 -11.08 -0.63
CA ALA A 321 -0.22 -10.53 -1.90
C ALA A 321 -0.77 -11.60 -2.84
N TRP A 322 -0.14 -12.78 -2.90
CA TRP A 322 -0.66 -13.92 -3.67
C TRP A 322 -1.95 -14.49 -3.08
N LEU A 323 -2.00 -14.69 -1.77
CA LEU A 323 -3.18 -15.24 -1.08
C LEU A 323 -4.38 -14.28 -1.10
N ALA A 324 -4.17 -13.00 -1.38
CA ALA A 324 -5.25 -12.04 -1.66
C ALA A 324 -5.96 -12.32 -3.00
N GLN A 325 -5.33 -13.05 -3.93
CA GLN A 325 -5.87 -13.31 -5.27
C GLN A 325 -6.14 -14.80 -5.53
N GLU A 326 -5.35 -15.69 -4.94
CA GLU A 326 -5.39 -17.12 -5.22
C GLU A 326 -5.18 -17.94 -3.94
N THR A 327 -6.29 -18.44 -3.38
CA THR A 327 -6.31 -19.24 -2.14
C THR A 327 -6.47 -20.75 -2.37
N SER A 328 -6.79 -21.16 -3.60
CA SER A 328 -7.01 -22.57 -3.93
C SER A 328 -5.69 -23.30 -4.20
N ALA A 329 -4.73 -22.60 -4.82
CA ALA A 329 -3.40 -23.13 -5.04
C ALA A 329 -2.69 -23.39 -3.71
N LEU A 330 -2.07 -24.57 -3.57
CA LEU A 330 -1.25 -24.93 -2.39
C LEU A 330 -2.02 -24.90 -1.05
N ARG A 331 -3.37 -24.85 -1.08
CA ARG A 331 -4.27 -24.70 0.07
C ARG A 331 -3.90 -25.57 1.27
N ASN A 332 -3.53 -26.83 1.06
CA ASN A 332 -3.16 -27.73 2.16
C ASN A 332 -1.89 -27.28 2.89
N GLN A 333 -0.86 -26.88 2.14
CA GLN A 333 0.41 -26.39 2.71
C GLN A 333 0.21 -25.05 3.41
N VAL A 334 -0.59 -24.16 2.79
CA VAL A 334 -0.90 -22.86 3.38
C VAL A 334 -1.65 -23.03 4.69
N ASN A 335 -2.70 -23.85 4.74
CA ASN A 335 -3.43 -24.13 5.98
C ASN A 335 -2.56 -24.79 7.06
N GLU A 336 -1.61 -25.66 6.68
CA GLU A 336 -0.67 -26.23 7.65
C GLU A 336 0.24 -25.17 8.28
N LEU A 337 0.67 -24.18 7.49
CA LEU A 337 1.60 -23.14 7.92
C LEU A 337 0.91 -21.86 8.42
N LEU A 338 -0.41 -21.73 8.24
CA LEU A 338 -1.19 -20.54 8.56
C LEU A 338 -0.97 -20.04 10.00
N PRO A 339 -0.92 -20.88 11.06
CA PRO A 339 -0.62 -20.41 12.41
C PRO A 339 0.72 -19.66 12.51
N TYR A 340 1.75 -20.16 11.82
CA TYR A 340 3.06 -19.51 11.80
C TYR A 340 3.02 -18.21 10.99
N ILE A 341 2.35 -18.21 9.84
CA ILE A 341 2.16 -17.00 9.02
C ILE A 341 1.45 -15.89 9.82
N LEU A 342 0.38 -16.24 10.54
CA LEU A 342 -0.34 -15.31 11.42
C LEU A 342 0.58 -14.78 12.53
N SER A 343 1.36 -15.65 13.19
CA SER A 343 2.30 -15.20 14.23
C SER A 343 3.30 -14.17 13.71
N VAL A 344 3.86 -14.39 12.51
CA VAL A 344 4.79 -13.45 11.88
C VAL A 344 4.09 -12.14 11.52
N ALA A 345 2.90 -12.20 10.91
CA ALA A 345 2.14 -11.01 10.55
C ALA A 345 1.79 -10.18 11.81
N ASN A 346 1.35 -10.83 12.87
CA ASN A 346 0.97 -10.19 14.13
C ASN A 346 2.17 -9.51 14.81
N ASP A 347 3.34 -10.16 14.83
CA ASP A 347 4.57 -9.57 15.34
C ASP A 347 4.93 -8.27 14.60
N THR A 348 4.76 -8.25 13.27
CA THR A 348 5.02 -7.04 12.47
C THR A 348 4.03 -5.92 12.76
N PHE A 349 2.75 -6.23 12.96
CA PHE A 349 1.75 -5.26 13.40
C PHE A 349 2.10 -4.65 14.76
N TYR A 350 2.47 -5.46 15.76
CA TYR A 350 2.83 -4.94 17.08
C TYR A 350 4.10 -4.08 17.04
N ALA A 351 5.08 -4.44 16.21
CA ALA A 351 6.27 -3.64 15.98
C ALA A 351 5.92 -2.28 15.34
N TYR A 352 5.10 -2.29 14.29
CA TYR A 352 4.62 -1.07 13.63
C TYR A 352 3.82 -0.16 14.57
N ARG A 353 2.85 -0.72 15.30
CA ARG A 353 2.06 0.02 16.28
C ARG A 353 2.94 0.68 17.34
N SER A 354 3.92 -0.05 17.88
CA SER A 354 4.83 0.47 18.91
C SER A 354 5.69 1.61 18.38
N TRP A 355 6.24 1.45 17.17
CA TRP A 355 6.99 2.50 16.48
C TRP A 355 6.11 3.74 16.22
N TYR A 356 4.92 3.55 15.65
CA TYR A 356 4.02 4.65 15.29
C TYR A 356 3.61 5.48 16.52
N VAL A 357 3.29 4.83 17.64
CA VAL A 357 2.94 5.51 18.89
C VAL A 357 4.13 6.32 19.42
N SER A 358 5.35 5.78 19.34
CA SER A 358 6.58 6.49 19.72
C SER A 358 6.81 7.73 18.85
N GLU A 359 6.73 7.60 17.53
CA GLU A 359 6.99 8.72 16.61
C GLU A 359 5.89 9.79 16.65
N LYS A 360 4.63 9.38 16.82
CA LYS A 360 3.51 10.31 17.07
C LYS A 360 3.70 11.11 18.36
N ALA A 361 4.25 10.50 19.42
CA ALA A 361 4.55 11.22 20.66
C ALA A 361 5.67 12.27 20.48
N LYS A 362 6.56 12.08 19.51
CA LYS A 362 7.64 13.01 19.15
C LYS A 362 7.23 14.07 18.12
N ASN A 363 5.99 14.03 17.61
CA ASN A 363 5.54 14.79 16.44
C ASN A 363 6.38 14.57 15.17
N ASN A 364 7.08 13.44 15.08
CA ASN A 364 7.96 13.06 13.96
C ASN A 364 7.39 11.84 13.23
N VAL A 365 6.10 11.85 12.86
CA VAL A 365 5.56 10.76 12.04
C VAL A 365 6.13 10.89 10.63
N THR A 366 7.28 10.27 10.41
CA THR A 366 7.93 10.18 9.10
C THR A 366 7.48 8.92 8.37
N THR A 367 7.71 8.89 7.06
CA THR A 367 7.69 7.65 6.29
C THR A 367 8.88 6.77 6.69
N GLY A 368 8.75 5.44 6.66
CA GLY A 368 9.87 4.50 6.92
C GLY A 368 9.85 3.70 8.23
N GLY A 369 8.68 3.51 8.85
CA GLY A 369 8.54 2.58 9.99
C GLY A 369 8.77 1.10 9.62
N PRO A 370 8.84 0.19 10.61
CA PRO A 370 8.92 -1.24 10.34
C PRO A 370 7.70 -1.70 9.51
N PRO A 371 7.83 -2.76 8.70
CA PRO A 371 6.72 -3.21 7.87
C PRO A 371 5.53 -3.68 8.72
N ASP A 372 4.31 -3.44 8.24
CA ASP A 372 3.07 -4.01 8.79
C ASP A 372 2.52 -5.05 7.80
N VAL A 373 2.95 -6.30 7.97
CA VAL A 373 2.57 -7.39 7.06
C VAL A 373 1.13 -7.85 7.31
N LEU A 374 0.62 -7.71 8.55
CA LEU A 374 -0.78 -8.04 8.85
C LEU A 374 -1.72 -7.21 8.00
N ARG A 375 -1.47 -5.90 7.86
CA ARG A 375 -2.27 -5.01 7.02
C ARG A 375 -2.33 -5.48 5.56
N VAL A 376 -1.19 -5.90 5.00
CA VAL A 376 -1.11 -6.45 3.64
C VAL A 376 -1.83 -7.80 3.53
N PHE A 377 -1.91 -8.57 4.61
CA PHE A 377 -2.53 -9.89 4.63
C PHE A 377 -4.06 -9.86 4.83
N LEU A 378 -4.65 -8.74 5.25
CA LEU A 378 -6.10 -8.62 5.48
C LEU A 378 -6.98 -9.11 4.32
N PRO A 379 -6.70 -8.80 3.02
CA PRO A 379 -7.50 -9.33 1.92
C PRO A 379 -7.46 -10.87 1.85
N GLY A 380 -6.29 -11.48 2.05
CA GLY A 380 -6.15 -12.93 2.13
C GLY A 380 -6.93 -13.54 3.30
N LEU A 381 -6.89 -12.90 4.48
CA LEU A 381 -7.68 -13.32 5.65
C LEU A 381 -9.18 -13.27 5.39
N CYS A 382 -9.67 -12.32 4.60
CA CYS A 382 -11.07 -12.27 4.18
C CYS A 382 -11.47 -13.57 3.47
N HIS A 383 -10.66 -14.09 2.55
CA HIS A 383 -10.91 -15.38 1.91
C HIS A 383 -10.85 -16.56 2.89
N PHE A 384 -9.85 -16.59 3.78
CA PHE A 384 -9.73 -17.66 4.77
C PHE A 384 -10.93 -17.74 5.71
N THR A 385 -11.56 -16.61 6.05
CA THR A 385 -12.73 -16.60 6.93
C THR A 385 -13.96 -17.25 6.29
N VAL A 386 -14.07 -17.24 4.96
CA VAL A 386 -15.15 -17.94 4.24
C VAL A 386 -14.87 -19.45 4.20
N GLU A 387 -13.61 -19.85 4.09
CA GLU A 387 -13.20 -21.27 4.10
C GLU A 387 -13.28 -21.88 5.51
N GLU A 388 -13.97 -23.02 5.68
CA GLU A 388 -14.17 -23.66 6.99
C GLU A 388 -12.86 -23.96 7.73
N LYS A 389 -11.88 -24.57 7.04
CA LYS A 389 -10.59 -24.93 7.64
C LYS A 389 -9.76 -23.70 8.01
N GLY A 390 -9.68 -22.71 7.11
CA GLY A 390 -8.96 -21.47 7.34
C GLY A 390 -9.52 -20.69 8.54
N ARG A 391 -10.85 -20.49 8.54
CA ARG A 391 -11.56 -19.84 9.64
C ARG A 391 -11.33 -20.56 10.97
N ARG A 392 -11.39 -21.89 10.98
CA ARG A 392 -11.16 -22.68 12.20
C ARG A 392 -9.75 -22.44 12.76
N ILE A 393 -8.73 -22.46 11.89
CA ILE A 393 -7.35 -22.16 12.29
C ILE A 393 -7.22 -20.75 12.87
N MET A 394 -7.81 -19.75 12.22
CA MET A 394 -7.79 -18.37 12.71
C MET A 394 -8.38 -18.25 14.12
N LEU A 395 -9.55 -18.86 14.36
CA LEU A 395 -10.20 -18.85 15.67
C LEU A 395 -9.40 -19.65 16.72
N ASP A 396 -8.80 -20.77 16.33
CA ASP A 396 -7.94 -21.55 17.23
C ASP A 396 -6.66 -20.76 17.60
N CYS A 397 -6.20 -19.86 16.72
CA CYS A 397 -5.09 -18.93 16.97
C CYS A 397 -5.52 -17.63 17.69
N LYS A 398 -6.81 -17.43 17.95
CA LYS A 398 -7.40 -16.19 18.49
C LYS A 398 -7.11 -14.94 17.65
N GLU A 399 -7.10 -15.11 16.34
CA GLU A 399 -6.80 -14.02 15.41
C GLU A 399 -7.83 -12.87 15.53
N GLU A 400 -9.07 -13.17 15.94
CA GLU A 400 -10.11 -12.17 16.19
C GLU A 400 -9.73 -11.15 17.27
N ASP A 401 -8.91 -11.53 18.26
CA ASP A 401 -8.43 -10.62 19.31
C ASP A 401 -7.42 -9.63 18.72
N VAL A 402 -6.46 -10.13 17.92
CA VAL A 402 -5.44 -9.30 17.26
C VAL A 402 -6.09 -8.35 16.24
N LEU A 403 -7.05 -8.83 15.46
CA LEU A 403 -7.79 -8.01 14.51
C LEU A 403 -8.59 -6.90 15.21
N LEU A 404 -9.13 -7.13 16.40
CA LEU A 404 -9.84 -6.08 17.15
C LEU A 404 -8.87 -5.01 17.67
N GLU A 405 -7.67 -5.41 18.10
CA GLU A 405 -6.61 -4.47 18.46
C GLU A 405 -6.12 -3.66 17.26
N CYS A 406 -5.93 -4.32 16.12
CA CYS A 406 -5.55 -3.71 14.86
C CYS A 406 -6.60 -2.70 14.37
N LEU A 407 -7.88 -3.07 14.42
CA LEU A 407 -9.00 -2.19 14.12
C LEU A 407 -9.03 -0.96 15.03
N SER A 408 -8.82 -1.15 16.32
CA SER A 408 -8.78 -0.05 17.30
C SER A 408 -7.59 0.88 17.07
N PHE A 409 -6.44 0.33 16.68
CA PHE A 409 -5.24 1.10 16.34
C PHE A 409 -5.45 1.95 15.09
N HIS A 410 -5.89 1.35 13.97
CA HIS A 410 -6.14 2.09 12.73
C HIS A 410 -7.27 3.12 12.89
N TRP A 411 -8.27 2.84 13.73
CA TRP A 411 -9.28 3.83 14.07
C TRP A 411 -8.67 5.08 14.72
N SER A 412 -7.63 4.94 15.55
CA SER A 412 -6.93 6.08 16.15
C SER A 412 -6.16 6.94 15.16
N ILE A 413 -5.94 6.43 13.94
CA ILE A 413 -5.33 7.15 12.81
C ILE A 413 -6.43 7.83 11.99
N VAL A 414 -7.49 7.11 11.62
CA VAL A 414 -8.62 7.63 10.84
C VAL A 414 -9.41 8.70 11.60
N ASN A 415 -9.63 8.50 12.90
CA ASN A 415 -10.32 9.44 13.77
C ASN A 415 -9.36 10.52 14.31
N TYR A 416 -8.68 11.20 13.40
CA TYR A 416 -7.80 12.30 13.75
C TYR A 416 -8.62 13.46 14.34
N LYS A 417 -8.40 13.75 15.63
CA LYS A 417 -9.01 14.90 16.30
C LYS A 417 -8.06 16.09 16.21
N LYS A 418 -8.51 17.17 15.56
CA LYS A 418 -7.73 18.40 15.43
C LYS A 418 -7.33 18.93 16.82
N PRO A 419 -6.09 19.43 16.99
CA PRO A 419 -5.69 20.09 18.22
C PRO A 419 -6.63 21.26 18.55
N PRO A 420 -6.96 21.48 19.83
CA PRO A 420 -7.86 22.57 20.22
C PRO A 420 -7.23 23.94 19.88
N VAL A 421 -7.93 24.74 19.07
CA VAL A 421 -7.48 26.08 18.70
C VAL A 421 -7.46 27.00 19.94
N PRO A 422 -6.32 27.66 20.25
CA PRO A 422 -6.21 28.62 21.34
C PRO A 422 -7.29 29.70 21.25
N LYS A 423 -7.84 30.14 22.40
CA LYS A 423 -8.96 31.09 22.42
C LYS A 423 -8.68 32.39 21.65
N SER A 424 -7.42 32.84 21.64
CA SER A 424 -6.94 34.02 20.90
C SER A 424 -7.04 33.88 19.39
N GLU A 425 -7.01 32.67 18.85
CA GLU A 425 -6.90 32.39 17.41
C GLU A 425 -8.22 31.89 16.80
N ARG A 426 -9.22 31.56 17.62
CA ARG A 426 -10.53 31.05 17.16
C ARG A 426 -11.24 31.97 16.16
N LEU A 427 -11.10 33.29 16.31
CA LEU A 427 -11.70 34.27 15.40
C LEU A 427 -10.98 34.33 14.05
N LYS A 428 -9.66 34.05 14.02
CA LYS A 428 -8.86 33.97 12.78
C LYS A 428 -9.10 32.64 12.06
N ALA A 429 -9.07 31.52 12.79
CA ALA A 429 -9.34 30.18 12.27
C ALA A 429 -10.76 30.02 11.68
N ARG A 430 -11.71 30.90 12.05
CA ARG A 430 -13.06 30.95 11.46
C ARG A 430 -13.14 31.67 10.11
N ARG A 431 -12.13 32.48 9.77
CA ARG A 431 -12.09 33.32 8.56
C ARG A 431 -11.16 32.77 7.49
N GLU A 432 -10.22 31.92 7.87
CA GLU A 432 -9.29 31.28 6.95
C GLU A 432 -9.84 29.92 6.49
N PRO A 433 -9.60 29.51 5.23
CA PRO A 433 -9.89 28.16 4.77
C PRO A 433 -9.13 27.16 5.63
N GLU A 434 -9.73 26.00 5.90
CA GLU A 434 -9.09 24.99 6.73
C GLU A 434 -7.77 24.55 6.08
N PRO A 435 -6.64 24.55 6.81
CA PRO A 435 -5.39 24.07 6.27
C PRO A 435 -5.51 22.58 5.94
N GLU A 436 -5.10 22.21 4.74
CA GLU A 436 -5.04 20.81 4.31
C GLU A 436 -4.01 20.05 5.16
N LEU A 437 -4.34 18.80 5.49
CA LEU A 437 -3.40 17.95 6.21
C LEU A 437 -2.20 17.62 5.31
N PRO A 438 -0.99 17.44 5.87
CA PRO A 438 0.15 16.97 5.09
C PRO A 438 -0.18 15.68 4.33
N GLN A 439 0.31 15.54 3.09
CA GLN A 439 0.01 14.41 2.21
C GLN A 439 0.26 13.04 2.87
N ALA A 440 1.39 12.88 3.56
CA ALA A 440 1.71 11.64 4.27
C ALA A 440 0.66 11.25 5.33
N VAL A 441 0.01 12.24 5.97
CA VAL A 441 -1.08 11.98 6.93
C VAL A 441 -2.34 11.55 6.19
N GLN A 442 -2.65 12.16 5.05
CA GLN A 442 -3.80 11.78 4.22
C GLN A 442 -3.66 10.35 3.69
N GLU A 443 -2.48 9.97 3.21
CA GLU A 443 -2.14 8.62 2.76
C GLU A 443 -2.26 7.60 3.91
N ALA A 444 -1.69 7.89 5.07
CA ALA A 444 -1.81 7.02 6.25
C ALA A 444 -3.27 6.84 6.70
N MET A 445 -4.10 7.88 6.59
CA MET A 445 -5.54 7.80 6.86
C MET A 445 -6.27 6.96 5.80
N ALA A 446 -5.90 7.08 4.51
CA ALA A 446 -6.47 6.26 3.45
C ALA A 446 -6.14 4.78 3.63
N ASP A 447 -4.88 4.45 3.89
CA ASP A 447 -4.40 3.09 4.19
C ASP A 447 -5.11 2.50 5.40
N SER A 448 -5.23 3.28 6.48
CA SER A 448 -5.91 2.84 7.70
C SER A 448 -7.41 2.64 7.47
N ARG A 449 -8.05 3.45 6.63
CA ARG A 449 -9.46 3.27 6.26
C ARG A 449 -9.67 1.97 5.50
N ALA A 450 -8.83 1.68 4.52
CA ALA A 450 -8.88 0.43 3.76
C ALA A 450 -8.70 -0.79 4.68
N ALA A 451 -7.74 -0.73 5.61
CA ALA A 451 -7.51 -1.80 6.58
C ALA A 451 -8.75 -2.06 7.45
N ILE A 452 -9.41 -1.01 7.97
CA ILE A 452 -10.63 -1.16 8.79
C ILE A 452 -11.77 -1.76 7.96
N ILE A 453 -11.94 -1.36 6.69
CA ILE A 453 -12.94 -1.95 5.79
C ILE A 453 -12.71 -3.46 5.64
N SER A 454 -11.47 -3.89 5.35
CA SER A 454 -11.13 -5.32 5.25
C SER A 454 -11.40 -6.07 6.56
N MET A 455 -11.04 -5.50 7.71
CA MET A 455 -11.32 -6.10 9.01
C MET A 455 -12.83 -6.20 9.30
N CYS A 456 -13.62 -5.20 8.92
CA CYS A 456 -15.07 -5.28 9.03
C CYS A 456 -15.62 -6.46 8.22
N ASN A 457 -15.13 -6.67 7.00
CA ASN A 457 -15.54 -7.81 6.15
C ASN A 457 -15.15 -9.15 6.78
N ILE A 458 -13.93 -9.28 7.31
CA ILE A 458 -13.48 -10.45 8.07
C ILE A 458 -14.42 -10.74 9.25
N PHE A 459 -14.74 -9.74 10.06
CA PHE A 459 -15.64 -9.91 11.20
C PHE A 459 -17.06 -10.28 10.76
N MET A 460 -17.60 -9.68 9.70
CA MET A 460 -18.91 -10.02 9.16
C MET A 460 -18.97 -11.48 8.72
N ASN A 461 -17.94 -11.99 8.04
CA ASN A 461 -17.85 -13.41 7.66
C ASN A 461 -17.89 -14.32 8.90
N ILE A 462 -17.11 -14.01 9.94
CA ILE A 462 -17.10 -14.78 11.18
C ILE A 462 -18.47 -14.74 11.87
N ILE A 463 -19.14 -13.59 11.93
CA ILE A 463 -20.47 -13.46 12.55
C ILE A 463 -21.51 -14.34 11.84
N VAL A 464 -21.49 -14.32 10.51
CA VAL A 464 -22.43 -15.09 9.70
C VAL A 464 -22.16 -16.59 9.79
N LEU A 465 -20.88 -17.00 9.76
CA LEU A 465 -20.50 -18.42 9.67
C LEU A 465 -20.32 -19.10 11.04
N GLU A 466 -20.04 -18.35 12.10
CA GLU A 466 -19.80 -18.88 13.46
C GLU A 466 -20.72 -18.21 14.52
N PRO A 467 -22.05 -18.18 14.32
CA PRO A 467 -22.96 -17.40 15.15
C PRO A 467 -22.93 -17.80 16.63
N ARG A 468 -22.82 -19.10 16.93
CA ARG A 468 -22.77 -19.61 18.32
C ARG A 468 -21.53 -19.13 19.06
N PHE A 469 -20.39 -19.09 18.39
CA PHE A 469 -19.15 -18.58 18.95
C PHE A 469 -19.27 -17.07 19.24
N VAL A 470 -19.77 -16.30 18.27
CA VAL A 470 -19.98 -14.86 18.40
C VAL A 470 -20.98 -14.48 19.50
N GLU A 471 -22.03 -15.28 19.72
CA GLU A 471 -22.99 -15.06 20.81
C GLU A 471 -22.31 -15.09 22.18
N ALA A 472 -21.33 -15.97 22.38
CA ALA A 472 -20.63 -16.15 23.65
C ALA A 472 -19.35 -15.29 23.80
N SER A 473 -18.74 -14.88 22.69
CA SER A 473 -17.41 -14.23 22.70
C SER A 473 -17.39 -12.83 23.32
N ALA A 474 -16.41 -12.60 24.20
CA ALA A 474 -16.13 -11.29 24.80
C ALA A 474 -15.53 -10.30 23.79
N THR A 475 -14.78 -10.80 22.82
CA THR A 475 -14.15 -10.01 21.74
C THR A 475 -15.22 -9.38 20.87
N PHE A 476 -16.21 -10.16 20.41
CA PHE A 476 -17.32 -9.64 19.63
C PHE A 476 -18.25 -8.71 20.45
N SER A 477 -18.37 -8.93 21.76
CA SER A 477 -19.05 -7.96 22.64
C SER A 477 -18.27 -6.64 22.77
N SER A 478 -16.94 -6.67 22.74
CA SER A 478 -16.10 -5.47 22.73
C SER A 478 -16.15 -4.77 21.37
N LEU A 479 -16.16 -5.52 20.27
CA LEU A 479 -16.36 -5.01 18.92
C LEU A 479 -17.73 -4.33 18.77
N LEU A 480 -18.80 -4.93 19.31
CA LEU A 480 -20.12 -4.30 19.30
C LEU A 480 -20.08 -2.95 20.04
N LYS A 481 -19.55 -2.90 21.26
CA LYS A 481 -19.38 -1.64 22.00
C LYS A 481 -18.54 -0.62 21.24
N PHE A 482 -17.48 -1.07 20.57
CA PHE A 482 -16.66 -0.20 19.73
C PHE A 482 -17.49 0.42 18.60
N VAL A 483 -18.22 -0.39 17.83
CA VAL A 483 -19.03 0.09 16.70
C VAL A 483 -20.13 1.04 17.17
N LEU A 484 -20.86 0.69 18.24
CA LEU A 484 -21.94 1.52 18.78
C LEU A 484 -21.47 2.92 19.22
N ASN A 485 -20.23 3.03 19.72
CA ASN A 485 -19.67 4.28 20.21
C ASN A 485 -19.04 5.15 19.11
N ASN A 486 -18.53 4.53 18.04
CA ASN A 486 -17.66 5.20 17.08
C ASN A 486 -18.32 5.48 15.72
N LEU A 487 -19.35 4.74 15.31
CA LEU A 487 -20.00 4.93 13.99
C LEU A 487 -20.44 6.38 13.74
N THR A 488 -20.93 7.08 14.77
CA THR A 488 -21.40 8.46 14.63
C THR A 488 -20.32 9.48 14.31
N GLU A 489 -19.05 9.15 14.54
CA GLU A 489 -17.91 10.03 14.24
C GLU A 489 -17.58 10.08 12.74
N LEU A 490 -18.13 9.17 11.93
CA LEU A 490 -17.89 9.11 10.46
C LEU A 490 -18.81 10.01 9.63
N LYS A 491 -19.83 10.61 10.25
CA LYS A 491 -20.87 11.36 9.55
C LYS A 491 -20.30 12.57 8.81
N ASN A 492 -20.88 12.89 7.66
CA ASN A 492 -20.60 14.07 6.83
C ASN A 492 -19.17 14.14 6.23
N ILE A 493 -18.47 13.01 6.15
CA ILE A 493 -17.16 12.90 5.49
C ILE A 493 -17.32 11.96 4.29
N PRO A 494 -17.35 12.47 3.03
CA PRO A 494 -17.61 11.65 1.85
C PRO A 494 -16.66 10.46 1.70
N GLU A 495 -15.40 10.63 2.06
CA GLU A 495 -14.36 9.59 1.98
C GLU A 495 -14.62 8.42 2.94
N ASN A 496 -15.43 8.63 3.99
CA ASN A 496 -15.76 7.62 4.98
C ASN A 496 -17.04 6.84 4.65
N LEU A 497 -17.71 7.10 3.52
CA LEU A 497 -19.01 6.50 3.22
C LEU A 497 -18.97 4.96 3.19
N VAL A 498 -17.95 4.39 2.56
CA VAL A 498 -17.76 2.92 2.50
C VAL A 498 -17.56 2.37 3.91
N LEU A 499 -16.60 2.94 4.67
CA LEU A 499 -16.35 2.56 6.06
C LEU A 499 -17.59 2.69 6.96
N HIS A 500 -18.39 3.74 6.77
CA HIS A 500 -19.66 3.93 7.48
C HIS A 500 -20.62 2.78 7.18
N GLY A 501 -20.77 2.41 5.91
CA GLY A 501 -21.56 1.26 5.49
C GLY A 501 -21.10 -0.05 6.14
N ASN A 502 -19.80 -0.36 6.07
CA ASN A 502 -19.23 -1.57 6.67
C ASN A 502 -19.47 -1.62 8.19
N MET A 503 -19.20 -0.53 8.92
CA MET A 503 -19.44 -0.48 10.37
C MET A 503 -20.93 -0.53 10.73
N ALA A 504 -21.80 0.11 9.93
CA ALA A 504 -23.24 0.10 10.13
C ALA A 504 -23.86 -1.29 9.89
N VAL A 505 -23.33 -2.09 8.97
CA VAL A 505 -23.82 -3.47 8.77
C VAL A 505 -23.22 -4.41 9.79
N LEU A 506 -21.92 -4.27 10.09
CA LEU A 506 -21.25 -5.04 11.13
C LEU A 506 -21.96 -4.92 12.49
N GLY A 507 -22.32 -3.70 12.89
CA GLY A 507 -23.04 -3.48 14.14
C GLY A 507 -24.45 -4.09 14.15
N LEU A 508 -25.16 -4.13 13.01
CA LEU A 508 -26.48 -4.75 12.91
C LEU A 508 -26.37 -6.28 13.07
N LEU A 509 -25.38 -6.89 12.42
CA LEU A 509 -25.11 -8.33 12.56
C LEU A 509 -24.73 -8.69 14.00
N LEU A 510 -23.90 -7.87 14.65
CA LEU A 510 -23.55 -8.03 16.06
C LEU A 510 -24.77 -7.86 16.99
N LEU A 511 -25.61 -6.86 16.76
CA LEU A 511 -26.85 -6.64 17.52
C LEU A 511 -27.80 -7.83 17.36
N LYS A 512 -27.97 -8.35 16.14
CA LYS A 512 -28.74 -9.56 15.86
C LYS A 512 -28.21 -10.73 16.68
N GLN A 513 -26.89 -10.98 16.65
CA GLN A 513 -26.31 -12.15 17.32
C GLN A 513 -26.26 -12.01 18.85
N GLN A 514 -26.15 -10.79 19.37
CA GLN A 514 -26.03 -10.52 20.81
C GLN A 514 -27.30 -9.89 21.42
N ALA A 515 -28.44 -9.98 20.73
CA ALA A 515 -29.70 -9.33 21.12
C ALA A 515 -30.11 -9.62 22.59
N LYS A 516 -29.88 -10.84 23.08
CA LYS A 516 -30.18 -11.25 24.46
C LYS A 516 -29.40 -10.48 25.53
N LYS A 517 -28.26 -9.87 25.16
CA LYS A 517 -27.40 -9.09 26.05
C LYS A 517 -27.72 -7.59 26.01
N VAL A 518 -28.59 -7.16 25.10
CA VAL A 518 -28.96 -5.75 24.91
C VAL A 518 -29.89 -5.27 26.02
N LYS A 519 -29.57 -4.13 26.62
CA LYS A 519 -30.40 -3.47 27.63
C LYS A 519 -31.22 -2.36 26.98
N LYS A 520 -32.50 -2.23 27.37
CA LYS A 520 -33.42 -1.19 26.85
C LYS A 520 -32.93 0.24 27.09
N ASN A 521 -32.10 0.48 28.09
CA ASN A 521 -31.63 1.82 28.48
C ASN A 521 -30.28 2.20 27.84
N ASP A 522 -29.81 1.44 26.86
CA ASP A 522 -28.52 1.71 26.22
C ASP A 522 -28.67 2.76 25.10
N PHE A 523 -28.48 4.03 25.47
CA PHE A 523 -28.56 5.15 24.53
C PHE A 523 -27.51 5.13 23.41
N SER A 524 -26.42 4.35 23.51
CA SER A 524 -25.49 4.20 22.39
C SER A 524 -26.15 3.49 21.21
N ILE A 525 -27.09 2.58 21.47
CA ILE A 525 -27.82 1.85 20.43
C ILE A 525 -28.70 2.81 19.63
N CYS A 526 -29.40 3.75 20.28
CA CYS A 526 -30.22 4.72 19.55
C CYS A 526 -29.36 5.61 18.62
N ARG A 527 -28.22 6.12 19.11
CA ARG A 527 -27.30 6.94 18.31
C ARG A 527 -26.72 6.16 17.12
N TYR A 528 -26.35 4.91 17.37
CA TYR A 528 -25.89 3.98 16.35
C TYR A 528 -26.97 3.71 15.30
N ILE A 529 -28.17 3.27 15.72
CA ILE A 529 -29.29 2.98 14.83
C ILE A 529 -29.63 4.21 13.99
N GLN A 530 -29.63 5.41 14.57
CA GLN A 530 -29.86 6.65 13.82
C GLN A 530 -28.81 6.87 12.71
N SER A 531 -27.54 6.49 12.96
CA SER A 531 -26.46 6.59 11.97
C SER A 531 -26.61 5.53 10.87
N THR A 532 -27.03 4.32 11.24
CA THR A 532 -27.34 3.23 10.31
C THR A 532 -28.56 3.56 9.44
N ILE A 533 -29.62 4.13 10.02
CA ILE A 533 -30.81 4.59 9.30
C ILE A 533 -30.42 5.62 8.24
N ARG A 534 -29.59 6.62 8.58
CA ARG A 534 -29.12 7.60 7.59
C ARG A 534 -28.39 6.93 6.42
N PHE A 535 -27.52 5.97 6.71
CA PHE A 535 -26.84 5.21 5.65
C PHE A 535 -27.81 4.47 4.72
N LEU A 536 -28.84 3.82 5.28
CA LEU A 536 -29.83 3.10 4.48
C LEU A 536 -30.80 4.03 3.75
N TRP A 537 -31.19 5.14 4.38
CA TRP A 537 -32.14 6.11 3.85
C TRP A 537 -31.51 6.92 2.70
N ASP A 538 -30.34 7.50 2.90
CA ASP A 538 -29.74 8.46 1.97
C ASP A 538 -29.24 7.81 0.66
N ALA A 539 -29.23 6.47 0.58
CA ALA A 539 -28.74 5.73 -0.58
C ALA A 539 -29.59 5.90 -1.85
N HIS A 540 -30.91 6.14 -1.70
CA HIS A 540 -31.83 6.27 -2.83
C HIS A 540 -32.60 7.57 -2.78
N ASN A 541 -32.76 8.23 -3.93
CA ASN A 541 -33.49 9.48 -4.07
C ASN A 541 -34.27 9.51 -5.38
N VAL A 542 -35.51 10.02 -5.34
CA VAL A 542 -36.36 10.21 -6.53
C VAL A 542 -36.16 11.61 -7.11
N ASP A 543 -35.89 12.60 -6.28
CA ASP A 543 -35.76 14.00 -6.70
C ASP A 543 -34.45 14.24 -7.49
N GLU A 544 -33.49 13.29 -7.42
CA GLU A 544 -32.25 13.28 -8.20
C GLU A 544 -32.38 12.59 -9.56
N SER A 545 -33.55 12.06 -9.90
CA SER A 545 -33.81 11.49 -11.23
C SER A 545 -34.15 12.58 -12.25
N ASN A 546 -33.87 12.33 -13.53
CA ASN A 546 -34.17 13.29 -14.60
C ASN A 546 -35.67 13.56 -14.78
N ASP A 547 -36.51 12.61 -14.37
CA ASP A 547 -37.97 12.60 -14.54
C ASP A 547 -38.73 12.79 -13.22
N ALA A 548 -38.03 13.04 -12.10
CA ALA A 548 -38.55 13.18 -10.73
C ALA A 548 -39.55 12.08 -10.32
N SER A 549 -39.46 10.89 -10.92
CA SER A 549 -40.40 9.77 -10.71
C SER A 549 -39.75 8.40 -10.81
N THR A 550 -38.44 8.34 -11.06
CA THR A 550 -37.64 7.11 -11.04
C THR A 550 -36.79 7.09 -9.77
N LEU A 551 -36.81 5.97 -9.04
CA LEU A 551 -35.92 5.80 -7.89
C LEU A 551 -34.49 5.55 -8.39
N VAL A 552 -33.55 6.45 -8.05
CA VAL A 552 -32.14 6.31 -8.42
C VAL A 552 -31.25 6.26 -7.19
N VAL A 553 -30.05 5.71 -7.35
CA VAL A 553 -29.00 5.82 -6.32
C VAL A 553 -28.57 7.28 -6.24
N SER A 554 -28.49 7.82 -5.03
CA SER A 554 -28.14 9.23 -4.82
C SER A 554 -26.69 9.52 -5.27
N MET A 555 -26.42 10.75 -5.69
CA MET A 555 -25.13 11.15 -6.27
C MET A 555 -23.96 10.91 -5.32
N THR A 556 -24.17 11.11 -4.02
CA THR A 556 -23.16 10.84 -2.98
C THR A 556 -22.76 9.37 -2.91
N TYR A 557 -23.72 8.46 -3.16
CA TYR A 557 -23.50 7.00 -3.13
C TYR A 557 -23.03 6.47 -4.48
N LYS A 558 -23.41 7.12 -5.59
CA LYS A 558 -23.20 6.64 -6.96
C LYS A 558 -21.73 6.30 -7.26
N LYS A 559 -20.77 7.09 -6.75
CA LYS A 559 -19.33 6.83 -6.91
C LYS A 559 -18.88 5.51 -6.27
N TYR A 560 -19.49 5.13 -5.16
CA TYR A 560 -19.10 3.99 -4.32
C TYR A 560 -20.12 2.84 -4.36
N TRP A 561 -21.13 2.92 -5.24
CA TRP A 561 -22.29 2.03 -5.17
C TRP A 561 -21.92 0.55 -5.37
N MET A 562 -20.93 0.25 -6.20
CA MET A 562 -20.47 -1.13 -6.42
C MET A 562 -19.92 -1.77 -5.13
N GLU A 563 -19.32 -0.97 -4.24
CA GLU A 563 -18.83 -1.42 -2.93
C GLU A 563 -19.93 -1.44 -1.87
N LEU A 564 -20.93 -0.57 -2.00
CA LEU A 564 -21.99 -0.35 -0.99
C LEU A 564 -23.25 -1.17 -1.20
N MET A 565 -23.56 -1.58 -2.43
CA MET A 565 -24.85 -2.16 -2.79
C MET A 565 -25.17 -3.41 -1.97
N GLU A 566 -24.23 -4.35 -1.86
CA GLU A 566 -24.41 -5.57 -1.06
C GLU A 566 -24.55 -5.26 0.44
N LEU A 567 -23.78 -4.28 0.94
CA LEU A 567 -23.89 -3.80 2.32
C LEU A 567 -25.25 -3.17 2.59
N TRP A 568 -25.80 -2.40 1.64
CA TRP A 568 -27.12 -1.81 1.77
C TRP A 568 -28.21 -2.89 1.87
N PHE A 569 -28.18 -3.89 0.99
CA PHE A 569 -29.14 -5.00 1.04
C PHE A 569 -29.02 -5.81 2.32
N LEU A 570 -27.80 -6.15 2.73
CA LEU A 570 -27.55 -6.88 3.97
C LEU A 570 -27.99 -6.05 5.19
N GLY A 571 -27.81 -4.73 5.16
CA GLY A 571 -28.28 -3.80 6.17
C GLY A 571 -29.80 -3.77 6.28
N MET A 572 -30.51 -3.60 5.15
CA MET A 572 -31.99 -3.64 5.09
C MET A 572 -32.56 -4.96 5.60
N GLN A 573 -31.96 -6.10 5.21
CA GLN A 573 -32.41 -7.40 5.71
C GLN A 573 -32.14 -7.56 7.20
N THR A 574 -30.94 -7.18 7.66
CA THR A 574 -30.53 -7.41 9.05
C THR A 574 -31.30 -6.52 10.02
N ILE A 575 -31.60 -5.26 9.66
CA ILE A 575 -32.37 -4.38 10.53
C ILE A 575 -33.81 -4.89 10.72
N SER A 576 -34.43 -5.46 9.68
CA SER A 576 -35.75 -6.11 9.78
C SER A 576 -35.75 -7.28 10.77
N VAL A 577 -34.69 -8.09 10.76
CA VAL A 577 -34.52 -9.16 11.76
C VAL A 577 -34.27 -8.58 13.16
N VAL A 578 -33.45 -7.53 13.28
CA VAL A 578 -33.17 -6.86 14.56
C VAL A 578 -34.46 -6.31 15.18
N LEU A 579 -35.42 -5.82 14.40
CA LEU A 579 -36.72 -5.36 14.92
C LEU A 579 -37.46 -6.46 15.67
N THR A 580 -37.48 -7.68 15.14
CA THR A 580 -38.14 -8.81 15.80
C THR A 580 -37.45 -9.24 17.10
N LEU A 581 -36.12 -9.10 17.16
CA LEU A 581 -35.31 -9.49 18.32
C LEU A 581 -35.25 -8.41 19.39
N ILE A 582 -35.37 -7.15 19.00
CA ILE A 582 -35.25 -5.97 19.86
C ILE A 582 -36.43 -5.01 19.55
N PRO A 583 -37.67 -5.35 19.97
CA PRO A 583 -38.88 -4.66 19.50
C PRO A 583 -38.95 -3.17 19.79
N TRP A 584 -38.32 -2.69 20.87
CA TRP A 584 -38.34 -1.26 21.23
C TRP A 584 -37.60 -0.37 20.22
N ILE A 585 -36.75 -0.93 19.35
CA ILE A 585 -36.12 -0.17 18.26
C ILE A 585 -37.18 0.30 17.24
N SER A 586 -38.30 -0.41 17.10
CA SER A 586 -39.38 -0.02 16.19
C SER A 586 -39.98 1.34 16.54
N GLU A 587 -40.17 1.66 17.83
CA GLU A 587 -40.63 2.97 18.30
C GLU A 587 -39.68 4.07 17.82
N PHE A 588 -38.38 3.85 18.00
CA PHE A 588 -37.35 4.80 17.58
C PHE A 588 -37.32 5.01 16.05
N ILE A 589 -37.41 3.94 15.25
CA ILE A 589 -37.46 4.03 13.77
C ILE A 589 -38.65 4.89 13.30
N VAL A 590 -39.80 4.73 13.95
CA VAL A 590 -40.99 5.52 13.63
C VAL A 590 -40.81 6.98 14.02
N GLU A 591 -40.18 7.26 15.18
CA GLU A 591 -39.85 8.62 15.63
C GLU A 591 -38.84 9.33 14.71
N THR A 592 -37.93 8.61 14.05
CA THR A 592 -36.99 9.25 13.11
C THR A 592 -37.65 9.69 11.81
N GLY A 593 -38.89 9.31 11.54
CA GLY A 593 -39.59 9.61 10.28
C GLY A 593 -39.12 8.78 9.09
N TRP A 594 -38.27 7.77 9.29
CA TRP A 594 -37.65 7.03 8.20
C TRP A 594 -38.67 6.15 7.45
N ALA A 595 -39.49 5.42 8.21
CA ALA A 595 -40.50 4.54 7.63
C ALA A 595 -41.55 5.33 6.82
N GLN A 596 -41.95 6.49 7.32
CA GLN A 596 -42.82 7.44 6.64
C GLN A 596 -42.17 7.99 5.37
N GLY A 597 -40.90 8.40 5.48
CA GLY A 597 -40.12 8.88 4.34
C GLY A 597 -39.97 7.85 3.22
N ILE A 598 -39.87 6.55 3.55
CA ILE A 598 -39.89 5.47 2.55
C ILE A 598 -41.25 5.45 1.82
N VAL A 599 -42.36 5.46 2.55
CA VAL A 599 -43.71 5.46 1.93
C VAL A 599 -43.89 6.67 1.03
N ASP A 600 -43.52 7.86 1.49
CA ASP A 600 -43.61 9.11 0.72
C ASP A 600 -42.75 9.06 -0.55
N THR A 601 -41.53 8.53 -0.44
CA THR A 601 -40.63 8.34 -1.58
C THR A 601 -41.22 7.38 -2.59
N LEU A 602 -41.65 6.20 -2.16
CA LEU A 602 -42.21 5.17 -3.03
C LEU A 602 -43.53 5.60 -3.69
N LYS A 603 -44.30 6.50 -3.05
CA LYS A 603 -45.51 7.08 -3.62
C LYS A 603 -45.21 7.98 -4.84
N LYS A 604 -44.07 8.69 -4.85
CA LYS A 604 -43.61 9.47 -6.01
C LYS A 604 -43.11 8.59 -7.15
N VAL A 605 -42.63 7.37 -6.85
CA VAL A 605 -42.06 6.47 -7.85
C VAL A 605 -43.14 5.98 -8.81
N LYS A 606 -42.84 6.03 -10.11
CA LYS A 606 -43.70 5.52 -11.18
C LYS A 606 -44.10 4.05 -10.92
N ALA A 607 -45.38 3.74 -11.09
CA ALA A 607 -45.92 2.40 -10.86
C ALA A 607 -45.13 1.31 -11.62
N CYS A 608 -44.89 0.18 -10.95
CA CYS A 608 -44.17 -0.98 -11.46
C CYS A 608 -42.74 -0.70 -11.99
N SER A 609 -42.08 0.38 -11.56
CA SER A 609 -40.73 0.73 -12.02
C SER A 609 -39.60 0.39 -11.04
N LEU A 610 -39.92 -0.05 -9.82
CA LEU A 610 -38.92 -0.42 -8.83
C LEU A 610 -38.14 -1.68 -9.26
N PRO A 611 -36.80 -1.68 -9.11
CA PRO A 611 -36.01 -2.89 -9.26
C PRO A 611 -36.47 -4.00 -8.29
N PRO A 612 -36.52 -5.28 -8.71
CA PRO A 612 -37.11 -6.36 -7.90
C PRO A 612 -36.48 -6.54 -6.51
N ASN A 613 -35.15 -6.42 -6.43
CA ASN A 613 -34.38 -6.50 -5.18
C ASN A 613 -34.69 -5.34 -4.23
N ILE A 614 -34.79 -4.11 -4.75
CA ILE A 614 -35.14 -2.92 -3.96
C ILE A 614 -36.58 -3.00 -3.46
N LYS A 615 -37.49 -3.46 -4.33
CA LYS A 615 -38.89 -3.71 -3.96
C LYS A 615 -38.97 -4.69 -2.78
N SER A 616 -38.32 -5.85 -2.87
CA SER A 616 -38.32 -6.85 -1.79
C SER A 616 -37.78 -6.26 -0.49
N ALA A 617 -36.64 -5.57 -0.55
CA ALA A 617 -36.01 -4.99 0.64
C ALA A 617 -36.91 -3.99 1.38
N TYR A 618 -37.61 -3.12 0.65
CA TYR A 618 -38.55 -2.17 1.26
C TYR A 618 -39.84 -2.83 1.75
N GLU A 619 -40.44 -3.74 0.95
CA GLU A 619 -41.64 -4.46 1.35
C GLU A 619 -41.38 -5.28 2.62
N ASP A 620 -40.29 -6.05 2.65
CA ASP A 620 -39.90 -6.86 3.82
C ASP A 620 -39.73 -6.00 5.07
N PHE A 621 -39.01 -4.88 4.96
CA PHE A 621 -38.80 -3.97 6.10
C PHE A 621 -40.12 -3.39 6.64
N LEU A 622 -40.98 -2.90 5.76
CA LEU A 622 -42.27 -2.33 6.16
C LEU A 622 -43.19 -3.38 6.79
N CYS A 623 -43.21 -4.61 6.26
CA CYS A 623 -43.94 -5.74 6.84
C CYS A 623 -43.48 -6.04 8.27
N HIS A 624 -42.17 -6.23 8.47
CA HIS A 624 -41.61 -6.52 9.80
C HIS A 624 -41.87 -5.39 10.80
N LEU A 625 -41.88 -4.13 10.34
CA LEU A 625 -42.20 -3.00 11.19
C LEU A 625 -43.66 -3.01 11.64
N VAL A 626 -44.60 -3.34 10.74
CA VAL A 626 -46.03 -3.47 11.05
C VAL A 626 -46.29 -4.62 12.02
N GLU A 627 -45.65 -5.77 11.79
CA GLU A 627 -45.77 -6.94 12.66
C GLU A 627 -45.21 -6.70 14.07
N THR A 628 -44.10 -5.95 14.16
CA THR A 628 -43.44 -5.65 15.44
C THR A 628 -44.15 -4.53 16.20
N ASN A 629 -44.69 -3.53 15.49
CA ASN A 629 -45.30 -2.35 16.10
C ASN A 629 -46.63 -1.96 15.43
N ALA A 630 -47.73 -2.40 16.04
CA ALA A 630 -49.08 -2.08 15.57
C ALA A 630 -49.40 -0.56 15.54
N SER A 631 -48.66 0.28 16.28
CA SER A 631 -48.86 1.73 16.26
C SER A 631 -48.44 2.38 14.93
N VAL A 632 -47.69 1.68 14.07
CA VAL A 632 -47.26 2.20 12.76
C VAL A 632 -48.38 2.16 11.71
N VAL A 633 -49.36 1.28 11.88
CA VAL A 633 -50.48 1.10 10.93
C VAL A 633 -51.26 2.40 10.67
N PRO A 634 -51.72 3.16 11.68
CA PRO A 634 -52.39 4.43 11.42
C PRO A 634 -51.48 5.45 10.74
N ILE A 635 -50.19 5.49 11.09
CA ILE A 635 -49.20 6.40 10.49
C ILE A 635 -49.03 6.10 8.99
N PHE A 636 -48.87 4.83 8.62
CA PHE A 636 -48.77 4.45 7.21
C PHE A 636 -50.06 4.77 6.42
N LYS A 637 -51.22 4.66 7.06
CA LYS A 637 -52.50 5.06 6.45
C LYS A 637 -52.56 6.58 6.21
N GLU A 638 -52.05 7.40 7.14
CA GLU A 638 -51.94 8.86 6.95
C GLU A 638 -51.02 9.23 5.77
N HIS A 639 -49.96 8.47 5.54
CA HIS A 639 -49.04 8.63 4.41
C HIS A 639 -49.51 7.95 3.11
N ASP A 640 -50.75 7.44 3.06
CA ASP A 640 -51.36 6.82 1.87
C ASP A 640 -50.56 5.61 1.32
N VAL A 641 -50.11 4.75 2.23
CA VAL A 641 -49.43 3.48 1.91
C VAL A 641 -50.23 2.56 0.97
N LEU A 642 -51.56 2.71 0.90
CA LEU A 642 -52.42 1.95 -0.02
C LEU A 642 -52.04 2.21 -1.47
N THR A 643 -51.73 3.45 -1.83
CA THR A 643 -51.27 3.82 -3.16
C THR A 643 -49.93 3.14 -3.48
N VAL A 644 -49.00 3.10 -2.52
CA VAL A 644 -47.71 2.39 -2.66
C VAL A 644 -47.93 0.90 -2.90
N CYS A 645 -48.79 0.26 -2.11
CA CYS A 645 -49.07 -1.17 -2.25
C CYS A 645 -49.63 -1.51 -3.64
N ARG A 646 -50.53 -0.67 -4.16
CA ARG A 646 -51.11 -0.85 -5.50
C ARG A 646 -50.13 -0.57 -6.62
N ASN A 647 -49.39 0.54 -6.54
CA ASN A 647 -48.49 0.99 -7.60
C ASN A 647 -47.32 0.03 -7.79
N HIS A 648 -46.83 -0.58 -6.71
CA HIS A 648 -45.63 -1.44 -6.75
C HIS A 648 -45.92 -2.91 -6.46
N LEU A 649 -47.20 -3.28 -6.31
CA LEU A 649 -47.66 -4.65 -6.03
C LEU A 649 -47.04 -5.20 -4.72
N PHE A 650 -47.07 -4.42 -3.64
CA PHE A 650 -46.63 -4.88 -2.33
C PHE A 650 -47.77 -5.67 -1.67
N MET A 651 -47.88 -6.94 -2.05
CA MET A 651 -48.99 -7.81 -1.66
C MET A 651 -48.92 -8.19 -0.19
N ASP A 652 -47.72 -8.46 0.33
CA ASP A 652 -47.53 -8.90 1.71
C ASP A 652 -47.77 -7.74 2.67
N LEU A 653 -47.29 -6.55 2.31
CA LEU A 653 -47.55 -5.33 3.09
C LEU A 653 -49.03 -4.95 3.05
N GLY A 654 -49.67 -5.07 1.89
CA GLY A 654 -51.11 -4.84 1.73
C GLY A 654 -51.93 -5.75 2.65
N LYS A 655 -51.60 -7.05 2.67
CA LYS A 655 -52.22 -8.04 3.55
C LYS A 655 -52.00 -7.72 5.03
N ALA A 656 -50.78 -7.35 5.42
CA ALA A 656 -50.46 -7.00 6.80
C ALA A 656 -51.22 -5.77 7.31
N LEU A 657 -51.51 -4.79 6.44
CA LEU A 657 -52.16 -3.52 6.82
C LEU A 657 -53.69 -3.51 6.70
N PHE A 658 -54.24 -4.29 5.78
CA PHE A 658 -55.65 -4.22 5.39
C PHE A 658 -56.41 -5.55 5.46
N GLY A 659 -55.72 -6.68 5.69
CA GLY A 659 -56.32 -8.02 5.63
C GLY A 659 -56.31 -8.61 4.21
N ASP A 660 -56.86 -9.82 4.06
CA ASP A 660 -56.99 -10.53 2.78
C ASP A 660 -57.93 -9.84 1.77
#